data_AF-C7DZU0-F1
#
_entry.id   AF-C7DZU0-F1
#
_cell.length_a   1.000
_cell.length_b   1.000
_cell.length_c   1.000
_cell.angle_alpha   90.00
_cell.angle_beta   90.00
_cell.angle_gamma   90.00
#
_symmetry.space_group_name_H-M   'P 1'
#
loop_
_entity.id
_entity.type
_entity.pdbx_description
1 polymer ?
#
loop_
_entity_poly.entity_id
_entity_poly.type
_entity_poly.pdbx_seq_one_letter_code
_entity_poly.pdbx_strand_id
1 'polypeptide(L)'
;METPLAGCTATGPDPGAVTISPQHYDAVLFDLDGVLTRTASVHAAAWKKLFDGFLEKRAAQAGEPFVPFDIETDYLRYVDGKPRQDGVADFLASRGIRLPPGSPEDGPGVQSVRALGELKDRYFLEQLEQHGVQPHAAAIALVHALRAHQIKTAVVSSSNNCAAVLEAAGIAQLFEVRVDGLDLTRLGLAGKPAPDAFLEAARRVGSAPSRAVVVEDAIAGVAAGRAGGFGCVIGVDRRGHAQALRDAGADVVVTDLAQVRVAAEPAAAWSLVYEDFDVAKEGVREALCTLGNGYFATRGSAPGAVADEVHYPGTYLAGGYDRLHTDIAGQVVENEDLVNFPNWLALHFRIGDGDWFDVRRVKLLCYRQELDLRRGVLLRCIRFEDRQGRQSTLKERRLVSMANMHLGALELALTAENWSAGVTVRSAIDGRLVNAGAKLYQKFNNKHLVPLAGEVLEQDSVYLLVRTCQSNLHVAQAARTRAFKDGRLLDVRRRTIGEPGHIAQELTVELEQGQTLVLEKLASLYTSRDRAISECGLGAKKAIARARSFDAELAEHAHLWRHLWHQFEVHVEPADHRFKVNVPMLLRLHMFHLLQAVSLNSIGLDIGLPARGWTGEAYQGHVFWDELFIFPFFNYRMPEITRSLLMYRYLRLGEARAAAENAGYKGAMFPWQSGSDGREETQAFNLNPRSQRWVRDNSYLQRHVGSAVAYNVWQYFQVTRDIEFMNFHGAELILDIARFWSSIASFNDELGRYEIRGVMGPDEFHDGYPDSATPGINNNAYTNIMAVWVLCRALEVLELLSEMRRAELTARLGISAKEIARWDDISRRMAVFFHADGIISQFEGYEKLREFDWEDYQTRYGNIQRLDLILEAEGDSPNHYKLAKQADVMMLFYLFSSEELGELFQRLHYPFEYQTIPRNVAYYADRASHGSTLCRVVYAWVLARSDRPRAMDFFAQALQSDVGDIQQGTTAEGIHLGAMAGTVD
;
A
#
# COMPACT_ATOMS: atom_id res chain seq x y z
N MET A 1 -2.98 9.05 27.77
CA MET A 1 -3.92 10.19 27.83
C MET A 1 -5.00 9.93 26.80
N GLU A 2 -6.23 9.80 27.27
CA GLU A 2 -7.40 9.37 26.53
C GLU A 2 -7.87 10.44 25.53
N THR A 3 -8.22 10.02 24.31
CA THR A 3 -9.01 10.84 23.38
C THR A 3 -10.39 10.18 23.27
N PRO A 4 -11.50 10.88 23.59
CA PRO A 4 -12.83 10.31 23.46
C PRO A 4 -13.23 10.26 21.97
N LEU A 5 -13.89 9.17 21.57
CA LEU A 5 -14.61 9.04 20.31
C LEU A 5 -15.76 10.05 20.28
N ALA A 6 -15.63 11.11 19.48
CA ALA A 6 -16.71 12.05 19.18
C ALA A 6 -17.33 11.70 17.82
N GLY A 7 -18.65 11.48 17.80
CA GLY A 7 -19.42 11.19 16.59
C GLY A 7 -19.43 12.37 15.61
N CYS A 8 -19.12 12.09 14.35
CA CYS A 8 -19.23 13.05 13.26
C CYS A 8 -20.67 13.05 12.71
N THR A 9 -21.42 14.11 12.98
CA THR A 9 -22.59 14.48 12.17
C THR A 9 -22.10 15.21 10.91
N ALA A 10 -22.19 14.55 9.76
CA ALA A 10 -21.83 15.15 8.48
C ALA A 10 -22.88 16.18 8.05
N THR A 11 -22.57 17.47 8.19
CA THR A 11 -23.27 18.57 7.51
C THR A 11 -22.68 18.73 6.10
N GLY A 12 -23.54 18.81 5.07
CA GLY A 12 -23.15 18.88 3.65
C GLY A 12 -22.22 20.07 3.29
N PRO A 13 -21.63 20.06 2.07
CA PRO A 13 -20.61 21.03 1.68
C PRO A 13 -21.20 22.43 1.49
N ASP A 14 -20.60 23.41 2.19
CA ASP A 14 -20.85 24.83 2.02
C ASP A 14 -19.91 25.36 0.91
N PRO A 15 -20.43 25.90 -0.21
CA PRO A 15 -19.64 26.21 -1.42
C PRO A 15 -18.59 27.35 -1.30
N GLY A 16 -18.22 27.75 -0.08
CA GLY A 16 -17.19 28.77 0.20
C GLY A 16 -16.03 28.33 1.10
N ALA A 17 -15.89 27.03 1.42
CA ALA A 17 -14.85 26.54 2.33
C ALA A 17 -13.54 26.18 1.61
N VAL A 18 -12.40 26.62 2.16
CA VAL A 18 -11.04 26.27 1.71
C VAL A 18 -10.55 25.05 2.48
N THR A 19 -9.94 24.07 1.82
CA THR A 19 -9.51 22.83 2.48
C THR A 19 -7.99 22.67 2.44
N ILE A 20 -7.36 22.56 3.62
CA ILE A 20 -5.94 22.21 3.79
C ILE A 20 -5.84 20.71 4.07
N SER A 21 -5.14 19.96 3.22
CA SER A 21 -4.95 18.51 3.39
C SER A 21 -3.51 18.19 3.77
N PRO A 22 -3.26 17.25 4.71
CA PRO A 22 -1.91 16.75 5.00
C PRO A 22 -1.28 16.01 3.80
N GLN A 23 -2.05 15.73 2.73
CA GLN A 23 -1.53 15.19 1.47
C GLN A 23 -0.75 16.23 0.68
N HIS A 24 -1.22 17.48 0.66
CA HIS A 24 -0.65 18.55 -0.14
C HIS A 24 0.32 19.43 0.64
N TYR A 25 0.11 19.56 1.96
CA TYR A 25 0.85 20.50 2.78
C TYR A 25 1.35 19.87 4.07
N ASP A 26 2.64 20.06 4.35
CA ASP A 26 3.29 19.57 5.58
C ASP A 26 3.28 20.62 6.70
N ALA A 27 3.08 21.90 6.33
CA ALA A 27 3.13 23.01 7.28
C ALA A 27 2.20 24.16 6.93
N VAL A 28 1.78 24.91 7.96
CA VAL A 28 1.09 26.20 7.81
C VAL A 28 1.82 27.27 8.61
N LEU A 29 2.15 28.37 7.94
CA LEU A 29 2.90 29.51 8.44
C LEU A 29 1.93 30.67 8.64
N PHE A 30 1.70 31.06 9.89
CA PHE A 30 0.75 32.11 10.24
C PHE A 30 1.45 33.43 10.51
N ASP A 31 0.90 34.53 10.03
CA ASP A 31 1.18 35.82 10.65
C ASP A 31 0.60 35.91 12.06
N LEU A 32 1.16 36.81 12.86
CA LEU A 32 0.71 37.03 14.23
C LEU A 32 -0.41 38.06 14.33
N ASP A 33 -0.20 39.23 13.73
CA ASP A 33 -0.99 40.43 13.94
C ASP A 33 -2.19 40.40 12.98
N GLY A 34 -3.42 40.45 13.47
CA GLY A 34 -4.63 40.41 12.62
C GLY A 34 -5.03 39.01 12.08
N VAL A 35 -4.11 38.05 12.13
CA VAL A 35 -4.38 36.62 11.85
C VAL A 35 -4.62 35.82 13.13
N LEU A 36 -3.60 35.71 14.00
CA LEU A 36 -3.69 34.93 15.24
C LEU A 36 -4.20 35.75 16.43
N THR A 37 -3.86 37.03 16.49
CA THR A 37 -4.13 37.88 17.66
C THR A 37 -4.70 39.26 17.29
N ARG A 38 -5.53 39.82 18.17
CA ARG A 38 -6.13 41.15 18.03
C ARG A 38 -5.25 42.24 18.65
N THR A 39 -4.08 42.48 18.09
CA THR A 39 -3.09 43.44 18.64
C THR A 39 -3.37 44.90 18.27
N ALA A 40 -4.26 45.17 17.32
CA ALA A 40 -4.56 46.52 16.83
C ALA A 40 -5.00 47.49 17.93
N SER A 41 -5.85 47.06 18.87
CA SER A 41 -6.29 47.92 19.98
C SER A 41 -5.16 48.24 20.97
N VAL A 42 -4.28 47.27 21.23
CA VAL A 42 -3.10 47.44 22.10
C VAL A 42 -2.09 48.38 21.45
N HIS A 43 -1.89 48.26 20.13
CA HIS A 43 -1.08 49.19 19.36
C HIS A 43 -1.66 50.61 19.35
N ALA A 44 -2.97 50.76 19.11
CA ALA A 44 -3.64 52.06 19.14
C ALA A 44 -3.52 52.75 20.50
N ALA A 45 -3.68 52.01 21.60
CA ALA A 45 -3.50 52.54 22.95
C ALA A 45 -2.06 53.00 23.22
N ALA A 46 -1.06 52.22 22.80
CA ALA A 46 0.34 52.58 22.94
C ALA A 46 0.72 53.82 22.13
N TRP A 47 0.20 53.95 20.91
CA TRP A 47 0.39 55.13 20.06
C TRP A 47 -0.28 56.36 20.65
N LYS A 48 -1.52 56.23 21.13
CA LYS A 48 -2.22 57.32 21.80
C LYS A 48 -1.45 57.80 23.03
N LYS A 49 -1.01 56.88 23.90
CA LYS A 49 -0.20 57.20 25.09
C LYS A 49 1.09 57.92 24.72
N LEU A 50 1.77 57.47 23.66
CA LEU A 50 2.98 58.13 23.16
C LEU A 50 2.70 59.56 22.70
N PHE A 51 1.77 59.73 21.77
CA PHE A 51 1.56 61.02 21.12
C PHE A 51 0.87 62.02 22.02
N ASP A 52 -0.11 61.62 22.82
CA ASP A 52 -0.74 62.50 23.80
C ASP A 52 0.31 62.99 24.81
N GLY A 53 1.12 62.08 25.36
CA GLY A 53 2.19 62.46 26.30
C GLY A 53 3.27 63.37 25.69
N PHE A 54 3.55 63.24 24.39
CA PHE A 54 4.47 64.13 23.67
C PHE A 54 3.84 65.50 23.39
N LEU A 55 2.62 65.52 22.85
CA LEU A 55 1.90 66.72 22.45
C LEU A 55 1.50 67.58 23.65
N GLU A 56 1.08 66.98 24.78
CA GLU A 56 0.79 67.70 26.03
C GLU A 56 2.00 68.46 26.56
N LYS A 57 3.16 67.79 26.63
CA LYS A 57 4.42 68.41 27.09
C LYS A 57 4.83 69.57 26.18
N ARG A 58 4.67 69.41 24.86
CA ARG A 58 5.00 70.43 23.88
C ARG A 58 4.03 71.62 23.96
N ALA A 59 2.72 71.36 24.04
CA ALA A 59 1.69 72.38 24.19
C ALA A 59 1.95 73.27 25.42
N ALA A 60 2.30 72.64 26.56
CA ALA A 60 2.65 73.35 27.79
C ALA A 60 3.92 74.22 27.66
N GLN A 61 4.89 73.81 26.85
CA GLN A 61 6.15 74.55 26.64
C GLN A 61 6.03 75.68 25.60
N ALA A 62 5.20 75.48 24.57
CA ALA A 62 5.04 76.43 23.46
C ALA A 62 3.86 77.41 23.63
N GLY A 63 2.97 77.18 24.61
CA GLY A 63 1.76 77.98 24.81
C GLY A 63 0.67 77.71 23.76
N GLU A 64 0.70 76.54 23.12
CA GLU A 64 -0.23 76.13 22.06
C GLU A 64 -1.39 75.28 22.64
N PRO A 65 -2.57 75.24 22.00
CA PRO A 65 -3.66 74.36 22.44
C PRO A 65 -3.31 72.87 22.20
N PHE A 66 -3.51 72.04 23.23
CA PHE A 66 -3.34 70.60 23.11
C PHE A 66 -4.47 69.98 22.26
N VAL A 67 -4.08 69.29 21.19
CA VAL A 67 -4.98 68.50 20.35
C VAL A 67 -4.57 67.03 20.43
N PRO A 68 -5.36 66.14 21.04
CA PRO A 68 -4.98 64.75 21.27
C PRO A 68 -4.83 63.97 19.95
N PHE A 69 -4.14 62.84 20.03
CA PHE A 69 -4.12 61.80 19.01
C PHE A 69 -5.46 61.06 18.99
N ASP A 70 -6.11 61.07 17.84
CA ASP A 70 -7.39 60.39 17.64
C ASP A 70 -7.18 58.97 17.11
N ILE A 71 -7.70 57.97 17.84
CA ILE A 71 -7.60 56.57 17.44
C ILE A 71 -8.46 56.29 16.20
N GLU A 72 -9.58 56.97 15.99
CA GLU A 72 -10.45 56.66 14.85
C GLU A 72 -9.92 57.23 13.53
N THR A 73 -9.25 58.39 13.58
CA THR A 73 -8.77 59.08 12.36
C THR A 73 -7.26 59.08 12.21
N ASP A 74 -6.50 59.40 13.27
CA ASP A 74 -5.04 59.55 13.16
C ASP A 74 -4.33 58.20 13.12
N TYR A 75 -4.85 57.21 13.88
CA TYR A 75 -4.28 55.86 13.88
C TYR A 75 -4.28 55.24 12.49
N LEU A 76 -5.46 55.12 11.88
CA LEU A 76 -5.64 54.47 10.57
C LEU A 76 -4.88 55.21 9.46
N ARG A 77 -4.77 56.53 9.54
CA ARG A 77 -4.20 57.36 8.47
C ARG A 77 -2.69 57.46 8.53
N TYR A 78 -2.10 57.55 9.73
CA TYR A 78 -0.71 57.94 9.88
C TYR A 78 0.20 56.85 10.45
N VAL A 79 -0.31 55.89 11.23
CA VAL A 79 0.55 54.92 11.93
C VAL A 79 0.19 53.45 11.70
N ASP A 80 -1.07 53.14 11.40
CA ASP A 80 -1.49 51.76 11.20
C ASP A 80 -0.77 51.12 10.00
N GLY A 81 -0.23 49.92 10.18
CA GLY A 81 0.52 49.18 9.16
C GLY A 81 1.89 49.74 8.75
N LYS A 82 2.38 50.83 9.38
CA LYS A 82 3.69 51.43 9.04
C LYS A 82 4.80 51.01 10.00
N PRO A 83 6.07 50.98 9.53
CA PRO A 83 7.22 50.87 10.42
C PRO A 83 7.17 51.94 11.52
N ARG A 84 7.58 51.58 12.73
CA ARG A 84 7.42 52.44 13.93
C ARG A 84 8.01 53.85 13.75
N GLN A 85 9.19 53.95 13.14
CA GLN A 85 9.85 55.24 12.94
C GLN A 85 9.09 56.10 11.92
N ASP A 86 8.62 55.49 10.83
CA ASP A 86 7.82 56.17 9.81
C ASP A 86 6.48 56.65 10.38
N GLY A 87 5.83 55.83 11.21
CA GLY A 87 4.60 56.22 11.90
C GLY A 87 4.78 57.43 12.82
N VAL A 88 5.89 57.49 13.58
CA VAL A 88 6.24 58.68 14.38
C VAL A 88 6.46 59.89 13.47
N ALA A 89 7.26 59.74 12.42
CA ALA A 89 7.62 60.84 11.54
C ALA A 89 6.40 61.41 10.80
N ASP A 90 5.57 60.55 10.22
CA ASP A 90 4.41 60.93 9.42
C ASP A 90 3.31 61.58 10.27
N PHE A 91 2.99 61.01 11.44
CA PHE A 91 1.98 61.61 12.32
C PHE A 91 2.46 62.98 12.81
N LEU A 92 3.71 63.10 13.27
CA LEU A 92 4.24 64.38 13.75
C LEU A 92 4.30 65.42 12.62
N ALA A 93 4.69 65.01 11.40
CA ALA A 93 4.65 65.88 10.23
C ALA A 93 3.23 66.38 9.92
N SER A 94 2.20 65.54 10.11
CA SER A 94 0.79 65.95 9.95
C SER A 94 0.38 67.06 10.94
N ARG A 95 1.05 67.16 12.09
CA ARG A 95 0.88 68.21 13.10
C ARG A 95 1.88 69.36 12.94
N GLY A 96 2.62 69.42 11.82
CA GLY A 96 3.64 70.45 11.54
C GLY A 96 4.94 70.28 12.34
N ILE A 97 5.17 69.12 12.94
CA ILE A 97 6.30 68.84 13.83
C ILE A 97 7.33 67.98 13.08
N ARG A 98 8.57 68.47 12.95
CA ARG A 98 9.69 67.68 12.44
C ARG A 98 10.71 67.44 13.55
N LEU A 99 11.05 66.18 13.76
CA LEU A 99 12.11 65.75 14.67
C LEU A 99 13.26 65.15 13.87
N PRO A 100 14.51 65.24 14.38
CA PRO A 100 15.63 64.52 13.79
C PRO A 100 15.38 63.00 13.84
N PRO A 101 15.91 62.22 12.88
CA PRO A 101 15.73 60.77 12.83
C PRO A 101 16.26 60.07 14.10
N GLY A 102 17.35 60.57 14.67
CA GLY A 102 17.95 60.07 15.92
C GLY A 102 19.05 59.02 15.72
N SER A 103 19.77 58.71 16.80
CA SER A 103 20.88 57.74 16.83
C SER A 103 20.60 56.58 17.81
N PRO A 104 21.30 55.43 17.71
CA PRO A 104 21.17 54.34 18.68
C PRO A 104 21.52 54.70 20.13
N GLU A 105 22.18 55.83 20.37
CA GLU A 105 22.57 56.31 21.69
C GLU A 105 21.50 57.24 22.32
N ASP A 106 20.44 57.57 21.56
CA ASP A 106 19.40 58.49 22.00
C ASP A 106 18.55 57.85 23.10
N GLY A 107 18.77 58.27 24.35
CA GLY A 107 17.94 57.86 25.48
C GLY A 107 16.50 58.40 25.41
N PRO A 108 15.59 57.89 26.27
CA PRO A 108 14.16 58.19 26.21
C PRO A 108 13.74 59.64 26.53
N GLY A 109 14.69 60.51 26.85
CA GLY A 109 14.49 61.95 27.00
C GLY A 109 14.84 62.78 25.76
N VAL A 110 15.43 62.17 24.73
CA VAL A 110 15.83 62.84 23.48
C VAL A 110 14.62 62.93 22.54
N GLN A 111 14.34 64.11 21.99
CA GLN A 111 13.24 64.32 21.05
C GLN A 111 13.68 63.94 19.61
N SER A 112 13.83 62.64 19.35
CA SER A 112 14.09 62.10 18.02
C SER A 112 13.02 61.07 17.61
N VAL A 113 12.90 60.84 16.30
CA VAL A 113 11.94 59.87 15.75
C VAL A 113 12.21 58.47 16.31
N ARG A 114 13.49 58.07 16.39
CA ARG A 114 13.91 56.80 16.96
C ARG A 114 13.56 56.66 18.45
N ALA A 115 13.89 57.65 19.27
CA ALA A 115 13.65 57.59 20.71
C ALA A 115 12.14 57.50 21.04
N LEU A 116 11.28 58.19 20.29
CA LEU A 116 9.83 58.04 20.41
C LEU A 116 9.33 56.66 19.94
N GLY A 117 9.93 56.09 18.90
CA GLY A 117 9.64 54.73 18.46
C GLY A 117 9.98 53.67 19.51
N GLU A 118 11.09 53.84 20.23
CA GLU A 118 11.48 52.97 21.36
C GLU A 118 10.58 53.18 22.59
N LEU A 119 10.17 54.43 22.86
CA LEU A 119 9.19 54.73 23.91
C LEU A 119 7.81 54.08 23.62
N LYS A 120 7.37 54.11 22.36
CA LYS A 120 6.15 53.39 21.93
C LYS A 120 6.24 51.90 22.20
N ASP A 121 7.41 51.31 21.97
CA ASP A 121 7.63 49.88 22.17
C ASP A 121 7.46 49.49 23.64
N ARG A 122 8.01 50.31 24.56
CA ARG A 122 7.78 50.15 25.99
C ARG A 122 6.32 50.31 26.37
N TYR A 123 5.64 51.33 25.86
CA TYR A 123 4.20 51.49 26.11
C TYR A 123 3.38 50.34 25.55
N PHE A 124 3.78 49.76 24.42
CA PHE A 124 3.13 48.56 23.90
C PHE A 124 3.30 47.36 24.84
N LEU A 125 4.51 47.11 25.34
CA LEU A 125 4.77 46.03 26.31
C LEU A 125 4.00 46.26 27.62
N GLU A 126 3.95 47.50 28.14
CA GLU A 126 3.15 47.85 29.31
C GLU A 126 1.65 47.60 29.08
N GLN A 127 1.11 48.01 27.93
CA GLN A 127 -0.29 47.79 27.59
C GLN A 127 -0.60 46.29 27.42
N LEU A 128 0.34 45.54 26.84
CA LEU A 128 0.22 44.10 26.69
C LEU A 128 0.25 43.37 28.05
N GLU A 129 1.11 43.79 28.97
CA GLU A 129 1.18 43.23 30.33
C GLU A 129 -0.07 43.56 31.16
N GLN A 130 -0.61 44.78 31.03
CA GLN A 130 -1.77 45.24 31.80
C GLN A 130 -3.10 44.71 31.29
N HIS A 131 -3.26 44.58 29.97
CA HIS A 131 -4.55 44.29 29.34
C HIS A 131 -4.58 42.97 28.56
N GLY A 132 -3.42 42.33 28.38
CA GLY A 132 -3.29 41.12 27.57
C GLY A 132 -3.62 41.36 26.10
N VAL A 133 -3.76 40.27 25.36
CA VAL A 133 -4.27 40.29 23.98
C VAL A 133 -5.15 39.08 23.73
N GLN A 134 -6.25 39.28 23.02
CA GLN A 134 -7.17 38.19 22.70
C GLN A 134 -6.74 37.46 21.41
N PRO A 135 -6.60 36.13 21.43
CA PRO A 135 -6.42 35.36 20.22
C PRO A 135 -7.73 35.26 19.41
N HIS A 136 -7.63 35.09 18.09
CA HIS A 136 -8.77 34.81 17.24
C HIS A 136 -9.20 33.35 17.40
N ALA A 137 -10.38 33.12 17.99
CA ALA A 137 -10.88 31.77 18.29
C ALA A 137 -10.89 30.82 17.08
N ALA A 138 -11.30 31.31 15.91
CA ALA A 138 -11.31 30.51 14.68
C ALA A 138 -9.90 30.15 14.18
N ALA A 139 -8.92 31.05 14.34
CA ALA A 139 -7.53 30.78 13.98
C ALA A 139 -6.93 29.70 14.90
N ILE A 140 -7.22 29.77 16.20
CA ILE A 140 -6.76 28.77 17.18
C ILE A 140 -7.42 27.41 16.96
N ALA A 141 -8.73 27.39 16.64
CA ALA A 141 -9.41 26.15 16.27
C ALA A 141 -8.77 25.48 15.04
N LEU A 142 -8.43 26.28 14.02
CA LEU A 142 -7.70 25.78 12.85
C LEU A 142 -6.32 25.23 13.21
N VAL A 143 -5.54 25.93 14.03
CA VAL A 143 -4.21 25.46 14.50
C VAL A 143 -4.33 24.13 15.24
N HIS A 144 -5.33 23.95 16.10
CA HIS A 144 -5.58 22.67 16.76
C HIS A 144 -5.93 21.56 15.76
N ALA A 145 -6.78 21.86 14.76
CA ALA A 145 -7.12 20.90 13.72
C ALA A 145 -5.88 20.49 12.91
N LEU A 146 -5.04 21.44 12.48
CA LEU A 146 -3.81 21.17 11.75
C LEU A 146 -2.87 20.24 12.54
N ARG A 147 -2.67 20.53 13.82
CA ARG A 147 -1.83 19.71 14.71
C ARG A 147 -2.40 18.30 14.93
N ALA A 148 -3.72 18.16 15.05
CA ALA A 148 -4.38 16.86 15.15
C ALA A 148 -4.13 16.00 13.89
N HIS A 149 -3.95 16.64 12.73
CA HIS A 149 -3.61 16.01 11.46
C HIS A 149 -2.10 15.95 11.15
N GLN A 150 -1.24 16.19 12.16
CA GLN A 150 0.22 16.17 12.04
C GLN A 150 0.80 17.20 11.04
N ILE A 151 0.04 18.25 10.71
CA ILE A 151 0.53 19.38 9.94
C ILE A 151 1.24 20.34 10.90
N LYS A 152 2.49 20.65 10.58
CA LYS A 152 3.33 21.51 11.41
C LYS A 152 2.85 22.96 11.37
N THR A 153 3.11 23.70 12.43
CA THR A 153 2.63 25.09 12.54
C THR A 153 3.75 26.02 12.99
N ALA A 154 3.86 27.18 12.32
CA ALA A 154 4.85 28.20 12.65
C ALA A 154 4.21 29.60 12.67
N VAL A 155 4.83 30.52 13.42
CA VAL A 155 4.48 31.94 13.45
C VAL A 155 5.58 32.76 12.80
N VAL A 156 5.18 33.69 11.94
CA VAL A 156 6.06 34.66 11.29
C VAL A 156 5.56 36.06 11.61
N SER A 157 6.42 36.95 12.12
CA SER A 157 6.04 38.34 12.42
C SER A 157 7.18 39.30 12.08
N SER A 158 6.85 40.53 11.69
CA SER A 158 7.86 41.60 11.51
C SER A 158 8.19 42.32 12.84
N SER A 159 7.49 42.00 13.93
CA SER A 159 7.64 42.63 15.24
C SER A 159 8.74 41.97 16.07
N ASN A 160 9.47 42.76 16.86
CA ASN A 160 10.41 42.24 17.87
C ASN A 160 9.70 41.64 19.10
N ASN A 161 8.38 41.87 19.23
CA ASN A 161 7.60 41.48 20.42
C ASN A 161 6.79 40.20 20.22
N CYS A 162 7.03 39.44 19.15
CA CYS A 162 6.28 38.23 18.81
C CYS A 162 6.19 37.24 19.99
N ALA A 163 7.31 37.01 20.69
CA ALA A 163 7.35 36.17 21.88
C ALA A 163 6.37 36.64 22.98
N ALA A 164 6.44 37.91 23.34
CA ALA A 164 5.63 38.49 24.41
C ALA A 164 4.13 38.43 24.08
N VAL A 165 3.77 38.66 22.80
CA VAL A 165 2.37 38.60 22.33
C VAL A 165 1.84 37.16 22.39
N LEU A 166 2.62 36.16 21.96
CA LEU A 166 2.21 34.76 22.02
C LEU A 166 2.02 34.26 23.47
N GLU A 167 2.90 34.69 24.38
CA GLU A 167 2.79 34.38 25.81
C GLU A 167 1.57 35.06 26.45
N ALA A 168 1.37 36.35 26.20
CA ALA A 168 0.21 37.09 26.69
C ALA A 168 -1.13 36.54 26.16
N ALA A 169 -1.11 35.96 24.95
CA ALA A 169 -2.26 35.28 24.35
C ALA A 169 -2.44 33.82 24.82
N GLY A 170 -1.44 33.22 25.49
CA GLY A 170 -1.47 31.83 25.94
C GLY A 170 -1.41 30.78 24.82
N ILE A 171 -0.79 31.11 23.68
CA ILE A 171 -0.78 30.26 22.47
C ILE A 171 0.63 29.88 21.98
N ALA A 172 1.68 30.25 22.71
CA ALA A 172 3.08 30.00 22.32
C ALA A 172 3.35 28.49 22.05
N GLN A 173 2.80 27.62 22.87
CA GLN A 173 2.93 26.16 22.80
C GLN A 173 2.30 25.52 21.54
N LEU A 174 1.48 26.27 20.81
CA LEU A 174 0.82 25.75 19.62
C LEU A 174 1.75 25.71 18.40
N PHE A 175 2.88 26.42 18.43
CA PHE A 175 3.75 26.60 17.27
C PHE A 175 5.14 25.99 17.51
N GLU A 176 5.64 25.24 16.54
CA GLU A 176 6.94 24.57 16.62
C GLU A 176 8.10 25.53 16.32
N VAL A 177 7.83 26.54 15.50
CA VAL A 177 8.81 27.50 15.01
C VAL A 177 8.24 28.90 15.12
N ARG A 178 9.10 29.83 15.55
CA ARG A 178 8.87 31.27 15.50
C ARG A 178 9.98 31.92 14.66
N VAL A 179 9.59 32.83 13.79
CA VAL A 179 10.49 33.76 13.09
C VAL A 179 9.94 35.17 13.29
N ASP A 180 10.72 36.04 13.93
CA ASP A 180 10.29 37.39 14.33
C ASP A 180 11.31 38.49 13.98
N GLY A 181 11.01 39.75 14.27
CA GLY A 181 11.89 40.88 13.91
C GLY A 181 13.31 40.80 14.51
N LEU A 182 13.50 40.09 15.63
CA LEU A 182 14.82 39.84 16.20
C LEU A 182 15.59 38.83 15.35
N ASP A 183 14.91 37.80 14.84
CA ASP A 183 15.50 36.85 13.88
C ASP A 183 15.89 37.55 12.57
N LEU A 184 15.04 38.43 12.04
CA LEU A 184 15.35 39.18 10.80
C LEU A 184 16.64 40.00 10.97
N THR A 185 16.75 40.72 12.09
CA THR A 185 17.94 41.53 12.40
C THR A 185 19.18 40.66 12.61
N ARG A 186 19.05 39.58 13.39
CA ARG A 186 20.15 38.68 13.73
C ARG A 186 20.70 37.92 12.53
N LEU A 187 19.84 37.58 11.58
CA LEU A 187 20.18 36.78 10.40
C LEU A 187 20.37 37.62 9.12
N GLY A 188 20.15 38.94 9.19
CA GLY A 188 20.27 39.83 8.04
C GLY A 188 19.22 39.57 6.95
N LEU A 189 18.03 39.12 7.33
CA LEU A 189 16.93 38.81 6.42
C LEU A 189 16.12 40.06 6.10
N ALA A 190 15.63 40.17 4.86
CA ALA A 190 14.74 41.26 4.48
C ALA A 190 13.32 41.05 5.06
N GLY A 191 12.68 42.14 5.48
CA GLY A 191 11.29 42.12 5.93
C GLY A 191 10.28 42.00 4.78
N LYS A 192 9.02 41.68 5.11
CA LYS A 192 7.90 41.69 4.16
C LYS A 192 7.89 43.04 3.40
N PRO A 193 7.78 43.07 2.06
CA PRO A 193 7.27 42.01 1.18
C PRO A 193 8.29 40.99 0.66
N ALA A 194 9.56 41.02 1.12
CA ALA A 194 10.50 39.96 0.79
C ALA A 194 10.08 38.63 1.46
N PRO A 195 10.28 37.47 0.79
CA PRO A 195 9.82 36.17 1.29
C PRO A 195 10.69 35.57 2.41
N ASP A 196 11.84 36.19 2.71
CA ASP A 196 12.91 35.64 3.54
C ASP A 196 12.44 35.09 4.89
N ALA A 197 11.55 35.82 5.59
CA ALA A 197 11.03 35.40 6.88
C ALA A 197 10.16 34.13 6.79
N PHE A 198 9.33 34.00 5.75
CA PHE A 198 8.53 32.80 5.53
C PHE A 198 9.38 31.62 5.05
N LEU A 199 10.38 31.86 4.19
CA LEU A 199 11.30 30.82 3.74
C LEU A 199 12.12 30.26 4.91
N GLU A 200 12.60 31.11 5.81
CA GLU A 200 13.30 30.66 7.02
C GLU A 200 12.38 29.86 7.95
N ALA A 201 11.11 30.26 8.09
CA ALA A 201 10.13 29.51 8.88
C ALA A 201 9.88 28.11 8.30
N ALA A 202 9.67 28.01 6.97
CA ALA A 202 9.53 26.74 6.26
C ALA A 202 10.75 25.84 6.45
N ARG A 203 11.96 26.40 6.32
CA ARG A 203 13.21 25.68 6.53
C ARG A 203 13.34 25.13 7.95
N ARG A 204 13.05 25.95 8.97
CA ARG A 204 13.12 25.53 10.39
C ARG A 204 12.09 24.46 10.73
N VAL A 205 10.90 24.52 10.12
CA VAL A 205 9.85 23.50 10.32
C VAL A 205 10.10 22.23 9.50
N GLY A 206 11.05 22.27 8.56
CA GLY A 206 11.43 21.14 7.70
C GLY A 206 10.41 20.85 6.61
N SER A 207 9.83 21.90 6.00
CA SER A 207 8.90 21.79 4.87
C SER A 207 9.43 22.57 3.65
N ALA A 208 9.21 22.03 2.45
CA ALA A 208 9.47 22.77 1.21
C ALA A 208 8.41 23.86 1.00
N PRO A 209 8.75 25.05 0.45
CA PRO A 209 7.76 26.13 0.24
C PRO A 209 6.52 25.68 -0.53
N SER A 210 6.69 24.87 -1.59
CA SER A 210 5.58 24.32 -2.39
C SER A 210 4.65 23.37 -1.62
N ARG A 211 5.06 22.89 -0.44
CA ARG A 211 4.27 22.05 0.49
C ARG A 211 3.93 22.80 1.78
N ALA A 212 4.00 24.12 1.79
CA ALA A 212 3.62 24.95 2.93
C ALA A 212 2.56 25.99 2.52
N VAL A 213 1.65 26.28 3.46
CA VAL A 213 0.60 27.29 3.31
C VAL A 213 1.00 28.54 4.10
N VAL A 214 0.81 29.72 3.53
CA VAL A 214 0.97 31.01 4.23
C VAL A 214 -0.40 31.60 4.53
N VAL A 215 -0.61 32.09 5.76
CA VAL A 215 -1.85 32.76 6.18
C VAL A 215 -1.54 34.17 6.66
N GLU A 216 -2.11 35.18 6.00
CA GLU A 216 -1.76 36.60 6.18
C GLU A 216 -2.97 37.54 6.02
N ASP A 217 -3.02 38.66 6.75
CA ASP A 217 -4.04 39.71 6.57
C ASP A 217 -3.53 40.98 5.83
N ALA A 218 -2.21 41.20 5.73
CA ALA A 218 -1.60 42.34 5.07
C ALA A 218 -1.12 42.08 3.63
N ILE A 219 -1.29 43.08 2.75
CA ILE A 219 -0.84 43.06 1.34
C ILE A 219 0.64 42.68 1.22
N ALA A 220 1.50 43.26 2.07
CA ALA A 220 2.95 43.00 2.03
C ALA A 220 3.29 41.54 2.39
N GLY A 221 2.58 40.93 3.34
CA GLY A 221 2.81 39.53 3.70
C GLY A 221 2.26 38.56 2.66
N VAL A 222 1.12 38.88 2.02
CA VAL A 222 0.59 38.09 0.90
C VAL A 222 1.57 38.10 -0.27
N ALA A 223 2.09 39.28 -0.63
CA ALA A 223 3.13 39.41 -1.65
C ALA A 223 4.39 38.61 -1.31
N ALA A 224 4.79 38.57 -0.03
CA ALA A 224 5.90 37.75 0.44
C ALA A 224 5.61 36.25 0.28
N GLY A 225 4.40 35.78 0.63
CA GLY A 225 3.98 34.40 0.40
C GLY A 225 4.01 34.03 -1.09
N ARG A 226 3.51 34.91 -1.96
CA ARG A 226 3.53 34.67 -3.41
C ARG A 226 4.97 34.62 -3.96
N ALA A 227 5.82 35.56 -3.56
CA ALA A 227 7.22 35.63 -3.99
C ALA A 227 8.04 34.43 -3.52
N GLY A 228 7.68 33.82 -2.38
CA GLY A 228 8.34 32.63 -1.83
C GLY A 228 7.98 31.32 -2.52
N GLY A 229 7.05 31.32 -3.47
CA GLY A 229 6.62 30.09 -4.18
C GLY A 229 5.89 29.10 -3.27
N PHE A 230 5.14 29.62 -2.28
CA PHE A 230 4.38 28.79 -1.36
C PHE A 230 3.21 28.07 -2.05
N GLY A 231 2.91 26.85 -1.62
CA GLY A 231 1.92 26.00 -2.27
C GLY A 231 0.47 26.50 -2.16
N CYS A 232 0.20 27.40 -1.22
CA CYS A 232 -1.04 28.18 -1.13
C CYS A 232 -0.82 29.41 -0.24
N VAL A 233 -1.36 30.56 -0.65
CA VAL A 233 -1.38 31.80 0.12
C VAL A 233 -2.83 32.19 0.43
N ILE A 234 -3.19 32.14 1.71
CA ILE A 234 -4.52 32.49 2.21
C ILE A 234 -4.49 33.91 2.77
N GLY A 235 -5.19 34.83 2.11
CA GLY A 235 -5.45 36.18 2.60
C GLY A 235 -6.65 36.22 3.55
N VAL A 236 -6.52 36.87 4.71
CA VAL A 236 -7.62 37.06 5.67
C VAL A 236 -8.14 38.50 5.57
N ASP A 237 -9.30 38.70 4.93
CA ASP A 237 -9.90 40.02 4.79
C ASP A 237 -10.61 40.46 6.09
N ARG A 238 -9.88 41.19 6.94
CA ARG A 238 -10.43 41.79 8.17
C ARG A 238 -10.88 43.25 8.00
N ARG A 239 -10.54 43.90 6.88
CA ARG A 239 -10.69 45.36 6.70
C ARG A 239 -11.51 45.76 5.46
N GLY A 240 -12.14 44.81 4.78
CA GLY A 240 -12.95 45.03 3.58
C GLY A 240 -12.12 45.32 2.33
N HIS A 241 -10.94 44.70 2.22
CA HIS A 241 -9.94 44.94 1.16
C HIS A 241 -9.56 43.66 0.39
N ALA A 242 -10.46 42.68 0.32
CA ALA A 242 -10.26 41.40 -0.37
C ALA A 242 -9.63 41.51 -1.76
N GLN A 243 -10.02 42.50 -2.57
CA GLN A 243 -9.47 42.65 -3.92
C GLN A 243 -7.96 42.97 -3.90
N ALA A 244 -7.52 43.83 -2.98
CA ALA A 244 -6.11 44.17 -2.85
C ALA A 244 -5.25 42.98 -2.40
N LEU A 245 -5.81 42.07 -1.58
CA LEU A 245 -5.14 40.83 -1.21
C LEU A 245 -5.01 39.86 -2.40
N ARG A 246 -6.03 39.77 -3.27
CA ARG A 246 -5.94 38.99 -4.52
C ARG A 246 -4.90 39.56 -5.48
N ASP A 247 -4.92 40.88 -5.67
CA ASP A 247 -3.98 41.56 -6.56
C ASP A 247 -2.52 41.42 -6.07
N ALA A 248 -2.32 41.27 -4.75
CA ALA A 248 -1.02 41.00 -4.15
C ALA A 248 -0.55 39.54 -4.29
N GLY A 249 -1.42 38.63 -4.75
CA GLY A 249 -1.08 37.24 -5.02
C GLY A 249 -1.64 36.21 -4.03
N ALA A 250 -2.70 36.52 -3.28
CA ALA A 250 -3.42 35.52 -2.50
C ALA A 250 -4.14 34.53 -3.44
N ASP A 251 -3.93 33.23 -3.25
CA ASP A 251 -4.64 32.19 -4.00
C ASP A 251 -6.09 32.08 -3.55
N VAL A 252 -6.34 32.30 -2.25
CA VAL A 252 -7.69 32.39 -1.69
C VAL A 252 -7.78 33.53 -0.68
N VAL A 253 -8.94 34.20 -0.62
CA VAL A 253 -9.24 35.21 0.39
C VAL A 253 -10.46 34.79 1.19
N VAL A 254 -10.31 34.75 2.52
CA VAL A 254 -11.36 34.39 3.49
C VAL A 254 -11.67 35.58 4.39
N THR A 255 -12.92 35.74 4.81
CA THR A 255 -13.29 36.77 5.81
C THR A 255 -13.09 36.28 7.23
N ASP A 256 -13.09 34.95 7.42
CA ASP A 256 -12.78 34.30 8.68
C ASP A 256 -12.12 32.94 8.46
N LEU A 257 -11.15 32.58 9.32
CA LEU A 257 -10.46 31.30 9.25
C LEU A 257 -11.35 30.10 9.60
N ALA A 258 -12.57 30.31 10.11
CA ALA A 258 -13.60 29.27 10.19
C ALA A 258 -14.01 28.72 8.80
N GLN A 259 -13.74 29.46 7.73
CA GLN A 259 -13.94 29.02 6.34
C GLN A 259 -12.82 28.08 5.86
N VAL A 260 -11.74 27.92 6.64
CA VAL A 260 -10.65 27.00 6.33
C VAL A 260 -10.85 25.70 7.11
N ARG A 261 -10.98 24.59 6.40
CA ARG A 261 -11.13 23.24 6.95
C ARG A 261 -9.83 22.46 6.77
N VAL A 262 -9.58 21.53 7.67
CA VAL A 262 -8.51 20.53 7.49
C VAL A 262 -9.15 19.25 6.99
N ALA A 263 -8.69 18.73 5.86
CA ALA A 263 -9.21 17.48 5.32
C ALA A 263 -8.86 16.33 6.27
N ALA A 264 -9.87 15.80 6.95
CA ALA A 264 -9.80 14.47 7.52
C ALA A 264 -10.36 13.52 6.48
N GLU A 265 -9.51 12.70 5.85
CA GLU A 265 -10.08 11.51 5.22
C GLU A 265 -10.75 10.69 6.33
N PRO A 266 -11.99 10.22 6.14
CA PRO A 266 -12.64 9.41 7.14
C PRO A 266 -11.79 8.16 7.40
N ALA A 267 -11.58 7.80 8.67
CA ALA A 267 -10.85 6.59 9.04
C ALA A 267 -11.39 5.33 8.31
N ALA A 268 -12.68 5.33 7.97
CA ALA A 268 -13.33 4.30 7.16
C ALA A 268 -12.63 4.03 5.81
N ALA A 269 -11.94 5.01 5.21
CA ALA A 269 -11.24 4.84 3.93
C ALA A 269 -9.85 4.18 4.05
N TRP A 270 -9.31 4.05 5.27
CA TRP A 270 -7.99 3.45 5.56
C TRP A 270 -8.08 2.25 6.50
N SER A 271 -9.28 1.90 6.95
CA SER A 271 -9.51 0.87 7.94
C SER A 271 -10.47 -0.18 7.40
N LEU A 272 -9.99 -1.42 7.30
CA LEU A 272 -10.86 -2.59 7.13
C LEU A 272 -11.28 -3.08 8.52
N VAL A 273 -12.56 -2.98 8.84
CA VAL A 273 -13.10 -3.08 10.19
C VAL A 273 -14.12 -4.20 10.31
N TYR A 274 -14.01 -4.98 11.38
CA TYR A 274 -15.00 -5.98 11.80
C TYR A 274 -15.42 -5.69 13.25
N GLU A 275 -16.72 -5.60 13.52
CA GLU A 275 -17.29 -5.26 14.84
C GLU A 275 -17.92 -6.47 15.56
N ASP A 276 -17.82 -7.63 14.94
CA ASP A 276 -18.36 -8.90 15.41
C ASP A 276 -17.32 -10.01 15.26
N PHE A 277 -17.56 -11.13 15.94
CA PHE A 277 -16.81 -12.37 15.77
C PHE A 277 -17.74 -13.41 15.15
N ASP A 278 -17.47 -13.78 13.89
CA ASP A 278 -18.25 -14.75 13.14
C ASP A 278 -17.35 -15.92 12.75
N VAL A 279 -17.57 -17.06 13.42
CA VAL A 279 -16.81 -18.31 13.24
C VAL A 279 -16.72 -18.73 11.77
N ALA A 280 -17.77 -18.52 10.98
CA ALA A 280 -17.80 -18.93 9.57
C ALA A 280 -16.91 -18.06 8.67
N LYS A 281 -16.55 -16.85 9.12
CA LYS A 281 -15.79 -15.86 8.34
C LYS A 281 -14.35 -15.68 8.81
N GLU A 282 -13.95 -16.30 9.92
CA GLU A 282 -12.61 -16.11 10.48
C GLU A 282 -11.50 -16.49 9.48
N GLY A 283 -11.63 -17.60 8.75
CA GLY A 283 -10.64 -17.96 7.72
C GLY A 283 -10.45 -16.88 6.65
N VAL A 284 -11.52 -16.22 6.21
CA VAL A 284 -11.47 -15.10 5.25
C VAL A 284 -10.80 -13.87 5.88
N ARG A 285 -11.17 -13.54 7.12
CA ARG A 285 -10.58 -12.42 7.87
C ARG A 285 -9.10 -12.62 8.12
N GLU A 286 -8.67 -13.85 8.40
CA GLU A 286 -7.28 -14.21 8.60
C GLU A 286 -6.44 -14.00 7.33
N ALA A 287 -6.99 -14.33 6.16
CA ALA A 287 -6.34 -14.04 4.88
C ALA A 287 -6.26 -12.53 4.60
N LEU A 288 -7.38 -11.82 4.70
CA LEU A 288 -7.47 -10.37 4.46
C LEU A 288 -6.66 -9.52 5.46
N CYS A 289 -6.54 -9.98 6.70
CA CYS A 289 -5.77 -9.29 7.75
C CYS A 289 -4.34 -9.82 7.88
N THR A 290 -3.82 -10.52 6.86
CA THR A 290 -2.41 -10.91 6.81
C THR A 290 -1.52 -9.67 6.85
N LEU A 291 -0.46 -9.73 7.65
CA LEU A 291 0.60 -8.73 7.68
C LEU A 291 1.90 -9.33 7.16
N GLY A 292 2.59 -8.63 6.27
CA GLY A 292 3.87 -9.02 5.71
C GLY A 292 4.75 -7.83 5.35
N ASN A 293 5.93 -8.12 4.81
CA ASN A 293 6.92 -7.09 4.45
C ASN A 293 7.76 -7.43 3.22
N GLY A 294 7.34 -8.39 2.39
CA GLY A 294 8.08 -8.86 1.22
C GLY A 294 9.15 -9.93 1.50
N TYR A 295 9.43 -10.23 2.77
CA TYR A 295 10.31 -11.34 3.19
C TYR A 295 9.53 -12.48 3.85
N PHE A 296 8.68 -12.15 4.82
CA PHE A 296 7.74 -13.09 5.41
C PHE A 296 6.38 -12.43 5.65
N ALA A 297 5.36 -13.27 5.81
CA ALA A 297 4.00 -12.85 6.12
C ALA A 297 3.42 -13.74 7.22
N THR A 298 2.51 -13.18 8.01
CA THR A 298 1.77 -13.90 9.04
C THR A 298 0.29 -13.57 8.93
N ARG A 299 -0.55 -14.60 8.83
CA ARG A 299 -2.00 -14.47 8.73
C ARG A 299 -2.59 -13.72 9.93
N GLY A 300 -3.75 -13.10 9.73
CA GLY A 300 -4.45 -12.27 10.71
C GLY A 300 -5.06 -13.01 11.91
N SER A 301 -4.68 -14.28 12.15
CA SER A 301 -5.20 -15.11 13.24
C SER A 301 -4.97 -14.47 14.61
N ALA A 302 -5.79 -14.82 15.60
CA ALA A 302 -5.63 -14.28 16.93
C ALA A 302 -4.33 -14.77 17.62
N PRO A 303 -3.68 -13.94 18.48
CA PRO A 303 -2.59 -14.43 19.32
C PRO A 303 -3.05 -15.61 20.17
N GLY A 304 -2.27 -16.68 20.16
CA GLY A 304 -2.62 -17.92 20.84
C GLY A 304 -3.74 -18.74 20.16
N ALA A 305 -4.18 -18.38 18.96
CA ALA A 305 -4.99 -19.29 18.14
C ALA A 305 -4.16 -20.53 17.77
N VAL A 306 -4.83 -21.68 17.74
CA VAL A 306 -4.28 -22.96 17.27
C VAL A 306 -4.93 -23.32 15.95
N ALA A 307 -4.23 -24.07 15.10
CA ALA A 307 -4.81 -24.57 13.87
C ALA A 307 -5.97 -25.53 14.18
N ASP A 308 -7.18 -25.16 13.78
CA ASP A 308 -8.41 -25.94 13.90
C ASP A 308 -9.37 -25.61 12.73
N GLU A 309 -10.64 -26.02 12.83
CA GLU A 309 -11.65 -25.78 11.78
C GLU A 309 -12.03 -24.29 11.62
N VAL A 310 -11.64 -23.42 12.56
CA VAL A 310 -11.99 -22.00 12.60
C VAL A 310 -10.79 -21.13 12.31
N HIS A 311 -9.67 -21.43 12.97
CA HIS A 311 -8.46 -20.63 12.92
C HIS A 311 -7.33 -21.37 12.23
N TYR A 312 -6.59 -20.66 11.39
CA TYR A 312 -5.43 -21.20 10.70
C TYR A 312 -4.25 -20.22 10.81
N PRO A 313 -3.46 -20.30 11.89
CA PRO A 313 -2.24 -19.51 12.01
C PRO A 313 -1.23 -19.95 10.96
N GLY A 314 -0.95 -19.07 10.00
CA GLY A 314 0.02 -19.28 8.94
C GLY A 314 1.17 -18.28 9.04
N THR A 315 2.41 -18.76 9.01
CA THR A 315 3.60 -17.92 8.80
C THR A 315 4.33 -18.41 7.55
N TYR A 316 4.42 -17.57 6.53
CA TYR A 316 4.96 -17.93 5.22
C TYR A 316 6.23 -17.12 4.93
N LEU A 317 7.24 -17.80 4.40
CA LEU A 317 8.47 -17.18 3.90
C LEU A 317 8.35 -17.02 2.38
N ALA A 318 8.74 -15.86 1.86
CA ALA A 318 8.82 -15.66 0.41
C ALA A 318 9.79 -16.68 -0.23
N GLY A 319 9.28 -17.49 -1.15
CA GLY A 319 10.03 -18.59 -1.77
C GLY A 319 10.35 -19.78 -0.84
N GLY A 320 9.64 -19.90 0.28
CA GLY A 320 9.84 -20.95 1.28
C GLY A 320 9.16 -22.28 0.91
N TYR A 321 9.68 -22.95 -0.11
CA TYR A 321 9.13 -24.22 -0.62
C TYR A 321 9.83 -25.45 -0.05
N ASP A 322 9.10 -26.56 0.00
CA ASP A 322 9.61 -27.90 0.30
C ASP A 322 8.79 -28.97 -0.44
N ARG A 323 9.40 -30.13 -0.69
CA ARG A 323 8.77 -31.23 -1.42
C ARG A 323 8.51 -32.44 -0.52
N LEU A 324 7.36 -33.06 -0.69
CA LEU A 324 6.99 -34.29 0.01
C LEU A 324 6.45 -35.35 -0.95
N HIS A 325 6.64 -36.61 -0.56
CA HIS A 325 6.03 -37.78 -1.21
C HIS A 325 4.80 -38.24 -0.44
N THR A 326 3.75 -38.59 -1.17
CA THR A 326 2.51 -39.18 -0.66
C THR A 326 2.21 -40.47 -1.41
N ASP A 327 1.94 -41.56 -0.70
CA ASP A 327 1.39 -42.79 -1.30
C ASP A 327 -0.14 -42.67 -1.39
N ILE A 328 -0.66 -42.63 -2.61
CA ILE A 328 -2.09 -42.63 -2.90
C ILE A 328 -2.41 -43.88 -3.72
N ALA A 329 -3.15 -44.80 -3.12
CA ALA A 329 -3.59 -46.04 -3.77
C ALA A 329 -2.44 -46.86 -4.44
N GLY A 330 -1.25 -46.86 -3.84
CA GLY A 330 -0.08 -47.57 -4.35
C GLY A 330 0.73 -46.78 -5.40
N GLN A 331 0.37 -45.52 -5.65
CA GLN A 331 1.15 -44.59 -6.47
C GLN A 331 1.79 -43.52 -5.59
N VAL A 332 3.10 -43.33 -5.74
CA VAL A 332 3.81 -42.25 -5.04
C VAL A 332 3.68 -40.97 -5.86
N VAL A 333 3.05 -39.95 -5.29
CA VAL A 333 2.93 -38.61 -5.85
C VAL A 333 3.89 -37.68 -5.10
N GLU A 334 4.66 -36.90 -5.84
CA GLU A 334 5.51 -35.83 -5.31
C GLU A 334 4.83 -34.48 -5.51
N ASN A 335 4.80 -33.66 -4.48
CA ASN A 335 4.28 -32.29 -4.53
C ASN A 335 5.29 -31.33 -3.90
N GLU A 336 5.41 -30.14 -4.48
CA GLU A 336 6.02 -28.98 -3.81
C GLU A 336 4.95 -28.09 -3.21
N ASP A 337 5.23 -27.56 -2.02
CA ASP A 337 4.30 -26.72 -1.31
C ASP A 337 5.02 -25.53 -0.68
N LEU A 338 4.35 -24.37 -0.67
CA LEU A 338 4.71 -23.24 0.17
C LEU A 338 4.52 -23.62 1.65
N VAL A 339 5.60 -23.68 2.41
CA VAL A 339 5.60 -24.22 3.76
C VAL A 339 5.01 -23.23 4.78
N ASN A 340 4.15 -23.73 5.67
CA ASN A 340 3.75 -23.02 6.88
C ASN A 340 4.84 -23.15 7.97
N PHE A 341 5.64 -22.10 8.14
CA PHE A 341 6.76 -22.01 9.08
C PHE A 341 6.31 -21.80 10.54
N PRO A 342 7.21 -21.92 11.54
CA PRO A 342 6.82 -21.83 12.94
C PRO A 342 6.00 -20.59 13.30
N ASN A 343 4.95 -20.80 14.09
CA ASN A 343 4.05 -19.76 14.55
C ASN A 343 4.65 -19.02 15.75
N TRP A 344 5.06 -17.78 15.52
CA TRP A 344 5.56 -16.87 16.56
C TRP A 344 4.44 -16.14 17.32
N LEU A 345 3.19 -16.19 16.85
CA LEU A 345 2.03 -15.56 17.51
C LEU A 345 1.45 -16.38 18.67
N ALA A 346 2.04 -17.52 19.01
CA ALA A 346 1.62 -18.34 20.14
C ALA A 346 1.83 -17.59 21.48
N LEU A 347 0.79 -16.88 21.93
CA LEU A 347 0.76 -16.10 23.17
C LEU A 347 -0.61 -16.32 23.82
N HIS A 348 -0.64 -17.18 24.83
CA HIS A 348 -1.87 -17.56 25.54
C HIS A 348 -1.87 -16.94 26.93
N PHE A 349 -3.06 -16.67 27.48
CA PHE A 349 -3.20 -16.28 28.88
C PHE A 349 -4.40 -16.97 29.52
N ARG A 350 -4.39 -17.05 30.86
CA ARG A 350 -5.53 -17.46 31.68
C ARG A 350 -5.57 -16.66 32.98
N ILE A 351 -6.76 -16.50 33.54
CA ILE A 351 -6.99 -15.71 34.76
C ILE A 351 -7.31 -16.66 35.93
N GLY A 352 -6.49 -16.63 36.98
CA GLY A 352 -6.50 -17.59 38.09
C GLY A 352 -6.33 -19.02 37.59
N ASP A 353 -7.11 -19.94 38.15
CA ASP A 353 -7.15 -21.35 37.75
C ASP A 353 -8.14 -21.63 36.59
N GLY A 354 -8.53 -20.60 35.83
CA GLY A 354 -9.43 -20.73 34.69
C GLY A 354 -8.81 -21.44 33.47
N ASP A 355 -9.64 -21.65 32.46
CA ASP A 355 -9.19 -22.13 31.14
C ASP A 355 -8.30 -21.08 30.44
N TRP A 356 -7.48 -21.53 29.49
CA TRP A 356 -6.82 -20.62 28.54
C TRP A 356 -7.88 -19.82 27.78
N PHE A 357 -7.61 -18.53 27.60
CA PHE A 357 -8.52 -17.63 26.90
C PHE A 357 -8.80 -18.14 25.49
N ASP A 358 -10.08 -18.29 25.18
CA ASP A 358 -10.62 -18.63 23.87
C ASP A 358 -11.85 -17.75 23.69
N VAL A 359 -11.84 -16.93 22.63
CA VAL A 359 -12.91 -15.98 22.31
C VAL A 359 -14.27 -16.67 22.18
N ARG A 360 -14.29 -17.95 21.80
CA ARG A 360 -15.50 -18.78 21.64
C ARG A 360 -16.09 -19.23 22.97
N ARG A 361 -15.33 -19.13 24.07
CA ARG A 361 -15.71 -19.65 25.41
C ARG A 361 -16.10 -18.57 26.40
N VAL A 362 -16.06 -17.31 25.99
CA VAL A 362 -16.40 -16.14 26.82
C VAL A 362 -17.64 -15.43 26.25
N LYS A 363 -18.32 -14.66 27.09
CA LYS A 363 -19.39 -13.77 26.64
C LYS A 363 -18.76 -12.47 26.13
N LEU A 364 -18.89 -12.22 24.83
CA LEU A 364 -18.43 -10.97 24.23
C LEU A 364 -19.35 -9.81 24.63
N LEU A 365 -18.77 -8.77 25.22
CA LEU A 365 -19.43 -7.51 25.53
C LEU A 365 -19.18 -6.47 24.42
N CYS A 366 -18.02 -6.54 23.78
CA CYS A 366 -17.64 -5.75 22.61
C CYS A 366 -16.54 -6.49 21.85
N TYR A 367 -16.58 -6.44 20.52
CA TYR A 367 -15.51 -6.94 19.65
C TYR A 367 -15.22 -5.88 18.57
N ARG A 368 -13.95 -5.66 18.30
CA ARG A 368 -13.49 -4.88 17.16
C ARG A 368 -12.16 -5.42 16.67
N GLN A 369 -12.06 -5.72 15.39
CA GLN A 369 -10.80 -5.96 14.68
C GLN A 369 -10.66 -4.92 13.58
N GLU A 370 -9.47 -4.36 13.43
CA GLU A 370 -9.20 -3.32 12.45
C GLU A 370 -7.83 -3.52 11.82
N LEU A 371 -7.79 -3.70 10.51
CA LEU A 371 -6.57 -3.58 9.71
C LEU A 371 -6.42 -2.12 9.30
N ASP A 372 -5.45 -1.44 9.90
CA ASP A 372 -5.04 -0.08 9.53
C ASP A 372 -4.10 -0.17 8.32
N LEU A 373 -4.66 0.08 7.13
CA LEU A 373 -3.94 0.02 5.86
C LEU A 373 -2.86 1.09 5.75
N ARG A 374 -3.07 2.24 6.41
CA ARG A 374 -2.17 3.38 6.34
C ARG A 374 -0.86 3.10 7.06
N ARG A 375 -0.93 2.43 8.21
CA ARG A 375 0.23 2.08 9.04
C ARG A 375 0.69 0.64 8.87
N GLY A 376 -0.11 -0.22 8.25
CA GLY A 376 0.14 -1.66 8.12
C GLY A 376 0.08 -2.42 9.45
N VAL A 377 -0.88 -2.04 10.31
CA VAL A 377 -1.01 -2.57 11.67
C VAL A 377 -2.35 -3.25 11.83
N LEU A 378 -2.35 -4.44 12.43
CA LEU A 378 -3.58 -5.12 12.86
C LEU A 378 -3.87 -4.78 14.32
N LEU A 379 -5.07 -4.30 14.57
CA LEU A 379 -5.58 -3.90 15.87
C LEU A 379 -6.74 -4.82 16.25
N ARG A 380 -6.82 -5.18 17.54
CA ARG A 380 -7.99 -5.86 18.08
C ARG A 380 -8.36 -5.30 19.46
N CYS A 381 -9.64 -5.09 19.71
CA CYS A 381 -10.18 -4.71 21.00
C CYS A 381 -11.34 -5.65 21.34
N ILE A 382 -11.22 -6.39 22.43
CA ILE A 382 -12.24 -7.30 22.91
C ILE A 382 -12.56 -6.92 24.35
N ARG A 383 -13.84 -6.70 24.64
CA ARG A 383 -14.33 -6.67 26.01
C ARG A 383 -15.14 -7.93 26.25
N PHE A 384 -14.83 -8.69 27.28
CA PHE A 384 -15.47 -9.98 27.52
C PHE A 384 -15.73 -10.22 29.00
N GLU A 385 -16.70 -11.10 29.26
CA GLU A 385 -17.01 -11.66 30.57
C GLU A 385 -16.76 -13.17 30.52
N ASP A 386 -15.93 -13.68 31.43
CA ASP A 386 -15.69 -15.11 31.52
C ASP A 386 -16.76 -15.85 32.34
N ARG A 387 -16.61 -17.18 32.47
CA ARG A 387 -17.57 -18.02 33.21
C ARG A 387 -17.68 -17.71 34.71
N GLN A 388 -16.70 -17.00 35.28
CA GLN A 388 -16.72 -16.57 36.68
C GLN A 388 -17.29 -15.15 36.85
N GLY A 389 -17.78 -14.51 35.77
CA GLY A 389 -18.32 -13.15 35.80
C GLY A 389 -17.24 -12.06 35.79
N ARG A 390 -15.98 -12.43 35.52
CA ARG A 390 -14.86 -11.47 35.46
C ARG A 390 -14.88 -10.76 34.11
N GLN A 391 -14.99 -9.44 34.15
CA GLN A 391 -14.98 -8.56 32.99
C GLN A 391 -13.56 -8.08 32.72
N SER A 392 -13.13 -8.20 31.47
CA SER A 392 -11.79 -7.80 31.05
C SER A 392 -11.85 -7.08 29.70
N THR A 393 -10.96 -6.11 29.53
CA THR A 393 -10.67 -5.50 28.23
C THR A 393 -9.31 -6.00 27.74
N LEU A 394 -9.28 -6.52 26.52
CA LEU A 394 -8.10 -6.97 25.81
C LEU A 394 -7.87 -6.07 24.60
N LYS A 395 -6.68 -5.47 24.50
CA LYS A 395 -6.26 -4.68 23.34
C LYS A 395 -5.00 -5.29 22.73
N GLU A 396 -4.98 -5.38 21.41
CA GLU A 396 -3.90 -5.95 20.61
C GLU A 396 -3.43 -4.92 19.59
N ARG A 397 -2.10 -4.81 19.43
CA ARG A 397 -1.45 -4.13 18.31
C ARG A 397 -0.39 -5.06 17.73
N ARG A 398 -0.37 -5.23 16.41
CA ARG A 398 0.56 -6.15 15.74
C ARG A 398 1.06 -5.61 14.41
N LEU A 399 2.32 -5.89 14.10
CA LEU A 399 2.97 -5.58 12.83
C LEU A 399 3.97 -6.66 12.41
N VAL A 400 4.20 -6.76 11.10
CA VAL A 400 5.40 -7.37 10.51
C VAL A 400 6.22 -6.22 9.92
N SER A 401 7.44 -6.01 10.43
CA SER A 401 8.15 -4.75 10.25
C SER A 401 8.62 -4.57 8.81
N MET A 402 8.01 -3.60 8.11
CA MET A 402 8.52 -3.09 6.84
C MET A 402 9.93 -2.49 6.95
N ALA A 403 10.30 -1.91 8.11
CA ALA A 403 11.61 -1.27 8.32
C ALA A 403 12.72 -2.27 8.70
N ASN A 404 12.36 -3.37 9.37
CA ASN A 404 13.28 -4.44 9.71
C ASN A 404 12.73 -5.76 9.19
N MET A 405 13.23 -6.18 8.03
CA MET A 405 12.67 -7.29 7.26
C MET A 405 12.53 -8.61 8.04
N HIS A 406 13.34 -8.81 9.08
CA HIS A 406 13.35 -10.04 9.88
C HIS A 406 12.46 -9.99 11.12
N LEU A 407 11.80 -8.86 11.46
CA LEU A 407 11.09 -8.69 12.73
C LEU A 407 9.57 -8.67 12.60
N GLY A 408 8.90 -9.41 13.49
CA GLY A 408 7.49 -9.27 13.84
C GLY A 408 7.33 -8.75 15.27
N ALA A 409 6.28 -7.97 15.52
CA ALA A 409 6.02 -7.37 16.83
C ALA A 409 4.53 -7.46 17.20
N LEU A 410 4.28 -7.83 18.45
CA LEU A 410 2.95 -7.97 19.05
C LEU A 410 2.95 -7.31 20.43
N GLU A 411 1.94 -6.50 20.68
CA GLU A 411 1.62 -5.98 22.01
C GLU A 411 0.20 -6.40 22.39
N LEU A 412 0.04 -6.96 23.60
CA LEU A 412 -1.23 -7.39 24.16
C LEU A 412 -1.44 -6.75 25.53
N ALA A 413 -2.48 -5.93 25.68
CA ALA A 413 -2.83 -5.27 26.94
C ALA A 413 -4.13 -5.87 27.51
N LEU A 414 -4.04 -6.49 28.68
CA LEU A 414 -5.16 -7.05 29.43
C LEU A 414 -5.47 -6.18 30.66
N THR A 415 -6.68 -5.62 30.71
CA THR A 415 -7.18 -4.81 31.82
C THR A 415 -8.16 -5.61 32.67
N ALA A 416 -7.95 -5.66 33.98
CA ALA A 416 -8.88 -6.25 34.93
C ALA A 416 -9.96 -5.25 35.34
N GLU A 417 -11.20 -5.36 34.84
CA GLU A 417 -12.21 -4.31 35.08
C GLU A 417 -12.86 -4.41 36.47
N ASN A 418 -13.20 -5.64 36.90
CA ASN A 418 -13.97 -5.90 38.11
C ASN A 418 -13.40 -7.05 38.97
N TRP A 419 -12.13 -7.40 38.80
CA TRP A 419 -11.52 -8.56 39.45
C TRP A 419 -10.05 -8.30 39.82
N SER A 420 -9.54 -9.10 40.76
CA SER A 420 -8.12 -9.19 41.11
C SER A 420 -7.71 -10.65 41.17
N ALA A 421 -6.68 -11.04 40.42
CA ALA A 421 -6.20 -12.41 40.34
C ALA A 421 -4.82 -12.49 39.65
N GLY A 422 -4.14 -13.62 39.83
CA GLY A 422 -2.96 -13.97 39.05
C GLY A 422 -3.32 -14.26 37.59
N VAL A 423 -2.56 -13.69 36.65
CA VAL A 423 -2.65 -13.98 35.22
C VAL A 423 -1.45 -14.82 34.82
N THR A 424 -1.69 -16.05 34.38
CA THR A 424 -0.63 -16.88 33.79
C THR A 424 -0.60 -16.64 32.29
N VAL A 425 0.57 -16.31 31.77
CA VAL A 425 0.84 -16.08 30.35
C VAL A 425 1.80 -17.17 29.86
N ARG A 426 1.51 -17.78 28.71
CA ARG A 426 2.41 -18.69 28.00
C ARG A 426 2.79 -18.07 26.67
N SER A 427 4.06 -17.72 26.51
CA SER A 427 4.61 -17.24 25.25
C SER A 427 5.47 -18.33 24.63
N ALA A 428 5.16 -18.72 23.39
CA ALA A 428 5.80 -19.83 22.71
C ALA A 428 6.24 -19.51 21.28
N ILE A 429 7.11 -20.35 20.73
CA ILE A 429 7.24 -20.54 19.28
C ILE A 429 6.79 -21.97 19.00
N ASP A 430 5.82 -22.14 18.12
CA ASP A 430 5.31 -23.45 17.74
C ASP A 430 5.75 -23.80 16.31
N GLY A 431 6.62 -24.78 16.14
CA GLY A 431 7.09 -25.31 14.87
C GLY A 431 6.52 -26.69 14.54
N ARG A 432 5.44 -27.12 15.21
CA ARG A 432 4.78 -28.41 14.97
C ARG A 432 3.66 -28.33 13.92
N LEU A 433 3.47 -27.17 13.30
CA LEU A 433 2.44 -26.95 12.29
C LEU A 433 2.67 -27.84 11.06
N VAL A 434 1.57 -28.10 10.36
CA VAL A 434 1.52 -28.78 9.08
C VAL A 434 0.76 -27.90 8.09
N ASN A 435 0.99 -28.11 6.81
CA ASN A 435 0.19 -27.50 5.76
C ASN A 435 -1.22 -28.14 5.75
N ALA A 436 -2.25 -27.37 6.06
CA ALA A 436 -3.64 -27.84 6.04
C ALA A 436 -4.63 -26.75 5.61
N GLY A 437 -4.11 -25.60 5.18
CA GLY A 437 -4.88 -24.39 4.88
C GLY A 437 -5.64 -24.46 3.56
N ALA A 438 -5.30 -25.41 2.68
CA ALA A 438 -5.98 -25.66 1.42
C ALA A 438 -6.66 -27.03 1.42
N LYS A 439 -8.00 -27.04 1.31
CA LYS A 439 -8.81 -28.27 1.44
C LYS A 439 -8.49 -29.32 0.39
N LEU A 440 -8.14 -28.88 -0.82
CA LEU A 440 -7.81 -29.76 -1.95
C LEU A 440 -6.60 -30.66 -1.64
N TYR A 441 -5.67 -30.21 -0.80
CA TYR A 441 -4.38 -30.85 -0.56
C TYR A 441 -4.30 -31.61 0.77
N GLN A 442 -5.35 -31.62 1.58
CA GLN A 442 -5.35 -32.23 2.93
C GLN A 442 -5.02 -33.72 2.95
N LYS A 443 -5.23 -34.44 1.84
CA LYS A 443 -4.93 -35.88 1.73
C LYS A 443 -3.45 -36.16 1.43
N PHE A 444 -2.67 -35.14 1.08
CA PHE A 444 -1.23 -35.29 0.86
C PHE A 444 -0.45 -35.33 2.19
N ASN A 445 0.80 -35.78 2.12
CA ASN A 445 1.74 -35.60 3.21
C ASN A 445 2.06 -34.11 3.33
N ASN A 446 1.80 -33.54 4.51
CA ASN A 446 1.82 -32.10 4.74
C ASN A 446 2.81 -31.68 5.87
N LYS A 447 3.67 -32.62 6.30
CA LYS A 447 4.63 -32.38 7.38
C LYS A 447 6.00 -32.01 6.81
N HIS A 448 6.18 -30.73 6.53
CA HIS A 448 7.40 -30.19 5.91
C HIS A 448 8.53 -29.89 6.89
N LEU A 449 8.25 -29.78 8.20
CA LEU A 449 9.22 -29.30 9.18
C LEU A 449 9.76 -30.41 10.09
N VAL A 450 11.08 -30.40 10.24
CA VAL A 450 11.82 -31.20 11.20
C VAL A 450 12.43 -30.25 12.26
N PRO A 451 11.98 -30.33 13.52
CA PRO A 451 12.61 -29.59 14.60
C PRO A 451 14.05 -30.05 14.84
N LEU A 452 14.98 -29.11 14.97
CA LEU A 452 16.40 -29.39 15.20
C LEU A 452 16.88 -28.97 16.58
N ALA A 453 16.50 -27.77 17.04
CA ALA A 453 16.90 -27.26 18.35
C ALA A 453 15.85 -26.31 18.92
N GLY A 454 15.70 -26.32 20.25
CA GLY A 454 14.90 -25.35 20.99
C GLY A 454 15.61 -25.02 22.28
N GLU A 455 15.79 -23.73 22.58
CA GLU A 455 16.52 -23.30 23.78
C GLU A 455 16.01 -21.96 24.33
N VAL A 456 16.45 -21.65 25.54
CA VAL A 456 16.24 -20.36 26.20
C VAL A 456 17.56 -19.59 26.12
N LEU A 457 17.53 -18.36 25.58
CA LEU A 457 18.74 -17.58 25.31
C LEU A 457 19.14 -16.70 26.50
N GLU A 458 18.16 -16.00 27.04
CA GLU A 458 18.23 -15.12 28.20
C GLU A 458 17.00 -15.37 29.08
N GLN A 459 16.81 -14.60 30.15
CA GLN A 459 15.65 -14.81 31.02
C GLN A 459 14.32 -14.65 30.27
N ASP A 460 14.21 -13.75 29.30
CA ASP A 460 12.93 -13.37 28.66
C ASP A 460 12.77 -13.83 27.20
N SER A 461 13.68 -14.66 26.70
CA SER A 461 13.79 -14.99 25.27
C SER A 461 13.92 -16.49 24.99
N VAL A 462 13.19 -16.96 23.99
CA VAL A 462 13.21 -18.35 23.49
C VAL A 462 13.66 -18.42 22.03
N TYR A 463 14.16 -19.58 21.63
CA TYR A 463 14.68 -19.83 20.29
C TYR A 463 14.25 -21.21 19.78
N LEU A 464 13.87 -21.28 18.51
CA LEU A 464 13.54 -22.52 17.81
C LEU A 464 14.23 -22.55 16.44
N LEU A 465 14.88 -23.67 16.14
CA LEU A 465 15.45 -23.99 14.83
C LEU A 465 14.70 -25.18 14.24
N VAL A 466 14.17 -24.99 13.04
CA VAL A 466 13.59 -26.06 12.23
C VAL A 466 14.33 -26.16 10.90
N ARG A 467 14.15 -27.29 10.21
CA ARG A 467 14.62 -27.49 8.84
C ARG A 467 13.51 -28.12 8.00
N THR A 468 13.40 -27.72 6.75
CA THR A 468 12.51 -28.39 5.80
C THR A 468 12.97 -29.82 5.49
N CYS A 469 12.06 -30.70 5.07
CA CYS A 469 12.33 -32.13 4.90
C CYS A 469 13.25 -32.43 3.72
N GLN A 470 12.97 -31.87 2.55
CA GLN A 470 13.69 -32.13 1.31
C GLN A 470 14.61 -30.97 0.95
N SER A 471 14.12 -29.72 0.99
CA SER A 471 14.90 -28.55 0.56
C SER A 471 16.02 -28.18 1.52
N ASN A 472 16.06 -28.79 2.72
CA ASN A 472 17.06 -28.58 3.77
C ASN A 472 17.25 -27.10 4.19
N LEU A 473 16.24 -26.27 3.97
CA LEU A 473 16.20 -24.88 4.38
C LEU A 473 16.12 -24.83 5.90
N HIS A 474 17.13 -24.26 6.53
CA HIS A 474 17.13 -24.04 7.97
C HIS A 474 16.43 -22.71 8.26
N VAL A 475 15.48 -22.71 9.18
CA VAL A 475 14.73 -21.53 9.60
C VAL A 475 14.80 -21.40 11.12
N ALA A 476 15.35 -20.29 11.56
CA ALA A 476 15.54 -19.93 12.94
C ALA A 476 14.55 -18.83 13.32
N GLN A 477 13.84 -19.04 14.44
CA GLN A 477 13.09 -17.98 15.09
C GLN A 477 13.58 -17.78 16.52
N ALA A 478 13.72 -16.51 16.91
CA ALA A 478 13.93 -16.13 18.31
C ALA A 478 12.82 -15.17 18.71
N ALA A 479 12.26 -15.32 19.91
CA ALA A 479 11.20 -14.47 20.41
C ALA A 479 11.49 -14.00 21.84
N ARG A 480 11.36 -12.70 22.09
CA ARG A 480 11.47 -12.06 23.39
C ARG A 480 10.10 -11.64 23.89
N THR A 481 9.76 -11.97 25.13
CA THR A 481 8.48 -11.57 25.75
C THR A 481 8.71 -10.83 27.05
N ARG A 482 8.28 -9.58 27.12
CA ARG A 482 8.38 -8.70 28.30
C ARG A 482 7.00 -8.34 28.82
N ALA A 483 6.87 -8.26 30.14
CA ALA A 483 5.63 -7.92 30.83
C ALA A 483 5.79 -6.57 31.52
N PHE A 484 4.81 -5.69 31.37
CA PHE A 484 4.80 -4.36 31.97
C PHE A 484 3.51 -4.14 32.75
N LYS A 485 3.63 -3.37 33.84
CA LYS A 485 2.52 -2.89 34.65
C LYS A 485 2.76 -1.41 34.93
N ASP A 486 1.78 -0.56 34.62
CA ASP A 486 1.89 0.90 34.75
C ASP A 486 3.15 1.49 34.07
N GLY A 487 3.49 0.95 32.89
CA GLY A 487 4.68 1.34 32.11
C GLY A 487 6.02 0.85 32.66
N ARG A 488 6.04 0.12 33.78
CA ARG A 488 7.26 -0.43 34.40
C ARG A 488 7.46 -1.87 33.97
N LEU A 489 8.68 -2.20 33.54
CA LEU A 489 9.08 -3.57 33.23
C LEU A 489 9.04 -4.42 34.51
N LEU A 490 8.40 -5.58 34.44
CA LEU A 490 8.32 -6.52 35.55
C LEU A 490 9.46 -7.54 35.47
N ASP A 491 10.12 -7.75 36.61
CA ASP A 491 10.96 -8.92 36.82
C ASP A 491 10.08 -10.08 37.33
N VAL A 492 9.88 -11.08 36.48
CA VAL A 492 8.94 -12.19 36.72
C VAL A 492 9.66 -13.51 36.59
N ARG A 493 9.41 -14.41 37.56
CA ARG A 493 9.92 -15.78 37.47
C ARG A 493 9.25 -16.49 36.30
N ARG A 494 10.06 -17.15 35.48
CA ARG A 494 9.62 -17.87 34.29
C ARG A 494 9.85 -19.37 34.46
N ARG A 495 8.88 -20.14 33.97
CA ARG A 495 8.98 -21.59 33.81
C ARG A 495 9.11 -21.92 32.33
N THR A 496 10.19 -22.59 31.97
CA THR A 496 10.38 -23.08 30.61
C THR A 496 9.57 -24.35 30.38
N ILE A 497 8.94 -24.44 29.21
CA ILE A 497 8.29 -25.63 28.69
C ILE A 497 8.91 -25.90 27.33
N GLY A 498 9.47 -27.09 27.13
CA GLY A 498 10.12 -27.45 25.88
C GLY A 498 9.81 -28.89 25.50
N GLU A 499 9.47 -29.08 24.24
CA GLU A 499 9.33 -30.36 23.57
C GLU A 499 9.80 -30.21 22.11
N PRO A 500 10.09 -31.31 21.37
CA PRO A 500 10.55 -31.19 20.00
C PRO A 500 9.59 -30.36 19.14
N GLY A 501 10.09 -29.24 18.61
CA GLY A 501 9.31 -28.32 17.78
C GLY A 501 8.48 -27.30 18.54
N HIS A 502 8.51 -27.26 19.87
CA HIS A 502 7.77 -26.27 20.65
C HIS A 502 8.58 -25.82 21.87
N ILE A 503 8.81 -24.51 21.98
CA ILE A 503 9.52 -23.90 23.09
C ILE A 503 8.71 -22.74 23.64
N ALA A 504 8.52 -22.71 24.95
CA ALA A 504 7.68 -21.72 25.60
C ALA A 504 8.21 -21.29 26.98
N GLN A 505 7.79 -20.11 27.41
CA GLN A 505 7.93 -19.64 28.77
C GLN A 505 6.55 -19.30 29.35
N GLU A 506 6.31 -19.78 30.57
CA GLU A 506 5.19 -19.38 31.40
C GLU A 506 5.63 -18.39 32.47
N LEU A 507 4.87 -17.32 32.65
CA LEU A 507 5.04 -16.33 33.71
C LEU A 507 3.69 -16.01 34.34
N THR A 508 3.68 -15.73 35.63
CA THR A 508 2.47 -15.35 36.36
C THR A 508 2.64 -13.96 36.93
N VAL A 509 1.63 -13.10 36.73
CA VAL A 509 1.60 -11.73 37.21
C VAL A 509 0.32 -11.48 37.99
N GLU A 510 0.43 -10.95 39.20
CA GLU A 510 -0.73 -10.51 39.98
C GLU A 510 -1.27 -9.17 39.46
N LEU A 511 -2.56 -9.19 39.11
CA LEU A 511 -3.28 -8.02 38.63
C LEU A 511 -4.42 -7.69 39.59
N GLU A 512 -4.49 -6.43 40.01
CA GLU A 512 -5.58 -5.90 40.81
C GLU A 512 -6.61 -5.21 39.91
N GLN A 513 -7.83 -5.07 40.41
CA GLN A 513 -8.89 -4.34 39.72
C GLN A 513 -8.42 -2.95 39.26
N GLY A 514 -8.71 -2.61 38.01
CA GLY A 514 -8.34 -1.37 37.34
C GLY A 514 -6.95 -1.38 36.70
N GLN A 515 -6.10 -2.35 37.02
CA GLN A 515 -4.74 -2.42 36.48
C GLN A 515 -4.71 -3.08 35.09
N THR A 516 -3.69 -2.72 34.32
CA THR A 516 -3.42 -3.28 33.00
C THR A 516 -2.07 -3.98 32.95
N LEU A 517 -2.07 -5.24 32.52
CA LEU A 517 -0.88 -5.99 32.15
C LEU A 517 -0.62 -5.80 30.65
N VAL A 518 0.53 -5.26 30.28
CA VAL A 518 0.97 -5.14 28.88
C VAL A 518 2.06 -6.17 28.60
N LEU A 519 1.86 -7.00 27.59
CA LEU A 519 2.80 -8.00 27.10
C LEU A 519 3.36 -7.53 25.77
N GLU A 520 4.66 -7.29 25.72
CA GLU A 520 5.41 -7.05 24.47
C GLU A 520 6.04 -8.37 24.05
N LYS A 521 5.73 -8.85 22.84
CA LYS A 521 6.38 -9.99 22.20
C LYS A 521 6.97 -9.57 20.85
N LEU A 522 8.29 -9.65 20.74
CA LEU A 522 9.00 -9.45 19.48
C LEU A 522 9.56 -10.79 19.01
N ALA A 523 9.48 -11.06 17.70
CA ALA A 523 10.05 -12.26 17.09
C ALA A 523 10.92 -11.89 15.90
N SER A 524 12.03 -12.60 15.75
CA SER A 524 12.88 -12.54 14.55
C SER A 524 12.77 -13.84 13.77
N LEU A 525 12.87 -13.76 12.45
CA LEU A 525 12.90 -14.90 11.54
C LEU A 525 14.10 -14.76 10.60
N TYR A 526 14.98 -15.76 10.63
CA TYR A 526 16.14 -15.86 9.74
C TYR A 526 16.17 -17.24 9.08
N THR A 527 16.77 -17.30 7.90
CA THR A 527 16.90 -18.52 7.11
C THR A 527 18.34 -18.75 6.70
N SER A 528 18.70 -19.98 6.33
CA SER A 528 20.02 -20.26 5.76
C SER A 528 20.26 -19.61 4.38
N ARG A 529 19.26 -18.93 3.78
CA ARG A 529 19.40 -18.18 2.54
C ARG A 529 19.76 -16.70 2.76
N ASP A 530 19.70 -16.21 3.99
CA ASP A 530 19.98 -14.80 4.27
C ASP A 530 21.45 -14.47 4.01
N ARG A 531 21.68 -13.25 3.50
CA ARG A 531 23.02 -12.75 3.19
C ARG A 531 23.65 -12.10 4.41
N ALA A 532 24.98 -12.07 4.44
CA ALA A 532 25.77 -11.41 5.48
C ALA A 532 25.52 -11.91 6.92
N ILE A 533 25.15 -13.18 7.08
CA ILE A 533 25.06 -13.87 8.37
C ILE A 533 26.09 -15.02 8.44
N SER A 534 26.51 -15.39 9.66
CA SER A 534 27.35 -16.58 9.86
C SER A 534 26.52 -17.86 9.81
N GLU A 535 25.37 -17.87 10.47
CA GLU A 535 24.36 -18.93 10.46
C GLU A 535 23.03 -18.34 10.95
N CYS A 536 21.91 -18.91 10.50
CA CYS A 536 20.57 -18.34 10.72
C CYS A 536 20.20 -18.26 12.21
N GLY A 537 20.67 -19.21 13.02
CA GLY A 537 20.43 -19.24 14.45
C GLY A 537 21.02 -18.01 15.15
N LEU A 538 22.31 -17.76 14.93
CA LEU A 538 23.01 -16.59 15.43
C LEU A 538 22.40 -15.28 14.92
N GLY A 539 21.92 -15.24 13.66
CA GLY A 539 21.21 -14.09 13.09
C GLY A 539 19.97 -13.73 13.89
N ALA A 540 19.07 -14.69 14.08
CA ALA A 540 17.83 -14.52 14.85
C ALA A 540 18.12 -14.08 16.31
N LYS A 541 19.04 -14.76 16.99
CA LYS A 541 19.43 -14.44 18.37
C LYS A 541 19.95 -13.00 18.50
N LYS A 542 20.84 -12.57 17.60
CA LYS A 542 21.40 -11.20 17.60
C LYS A 542 20.34 -10.15 17.29
N ALA A 543 19.43 -10.42 16.35
CA ALA A 543 18.36 -9.51 15.99
C ALA A 543 17.44 -9.24 17.19
N ILE A 544 17.02 -10.30 17.90
CA ILE A 544 16.18 -10.14 19.10
C ILE A 544 16.91 -9.47 20.26
N ALA A 545 18.18 -9.77 20.48
CA ALA A 545 18.97 -9.10 21.52
C ALA A 545 19.08 -7.58 21.28
N ARG A 546 19.05 -7.15 20.01
CA ARG A 546 19.15 -5.74 19.59
C ARG A 546 17.81 -5.05 19.35
N ALA A 547 16.72 -5.82 19.27
CA ALA A 547 15.39 -5.28 18.99
C ALA A 547 14.98 -4.27 20.08
N ARG A 548 14.42 -3.13 19.65
CA ARG A 548 13.99 -2.06 20.56
C ARG A 548 12.64 -2.41 21.19
N SER A 549 11.90 -1.43 21.70
CA SER A 549 10.52 -1.65 22.17
C SER A 549 9.55 -1.74 21.00
N PHE A 550 8.35 -2.26 21.25
CA PHE A 550 7.24 -2.29 20.29
C PHE A 550 6.99 -0.92 19.67
N ASP A 551 6.85 0.14 20.48
CA ASP A 551 6.57 1.48 19.97
C ASP A 551 7.70 2.05 19.10
N ALA A 552 8.96 1.68 19.38
CA ALA A 552 10.10 2.08 18.54
C ALA A 552 10.09 1.37 17.19
N GLU A 553 9.76 0.07 17.16
CA GLU A 553 9.61 -0.67 15.90
C GLU A 553 8.38 -0.18 15.11
N LEU A 554 7.26 0.13 15.78
CA LEU A 554 6.06 0.69 15.18
C LEU A 554 6.32 2.06 14.54
N ALA A 555 7.12 2.92 15.18
CA ALA A 555 7.43 4.24 14.65
C ALA A 555 8.19 4.17 13.30
N GLU A 556 9.23 3.33 13.21
CA GLU A 556 9.95 3.13 11.95
C GLU A 556 9.09 2.43 10.91
N HIS A 557 8.34 1.40 11.32
CA HIS A 557 7.42 0.68 10.45
C HIS A 557 6.41 1.63 9.78
N ALA A 558 5.73 2.46 10.57
CA ALA A 558 4.77 3.43 10.06
C ALA A 558 5.42 4.51 9.20
N HIS A 559 6.69 4.85 9.46
CA HIS A 559 7.45 5.77 8.62
C HIS A 559 7.70 5.18 7.23
N LEU A 560 8.11 3.92 7.13
CA LEU A 560 8.31 3.23 5.86
C LEU A 560 7.00 3.05 5.08
N TRP A 561 5.90 2.70 5.75
CA TRP A 561 4.58 2.66 5.12
C TRP A 561 4.16 4.02 4.55
N ARG A 562 4.44 5.12 5.25
CA ARG A 562 4.16 6.46 4.74
C ARG A 562 4.90 6.74 3.43
N HIS A 563 6.15 6.30 3.31
CA HIS A 563 6.92 6.45 2.07
C HIS A 563 6.36 5.60 0.93
N LEU A 564 5.95 4.36 1.22
CA LEU A 564 5.26 3.52 0.24
C LEU A 564 3.96 4.18 -0.24
N TRP A 565 3.12 4.64 0.68
CA TRP A 565 1.88 5.32 0.31
C TRP A 565 2.12 6.60 -0.48
N HIS A 566 3.14 7.39 -0.15
CA HIS A 566 3.50 8.58 -0.95
C HIS A 566 3.84 8.25 -2.41
N GLN A 567 4.33 7.04 -2.70
CA GLN A 567 4.68 6.63 -4.07
C GLN A 567 3.52 5.94 -4.81
N PHE A 568 2.68 5.20 -4.10
CA PHE A 568 1.68 4.30 -4.70
C PHE A 568 0.24 4.74 -4.55
N GLU A 569 -0.07 5.66 -3.64
CA GLU A 569 -1.46 6.05 -3.38
C GLU A 569 -2.15 6.60 -4.63
N VAL A 570 -3.35 6.09 -4.89
CA VAL A 570 -4.27 6.61 -5.91
C VAL A 570 -5.47 7.22 -5.19
N HIS A 571 -5.69 8.52 -5.41
CA HIS A 571 -6.85 9.22 -4.88
C HIS A 571 -8.04 9.05 -5.82
N VAL A 572 -9.14 8.51 -5.27
CA VAL A 572 -10.40 8.33 -6.00
C VAL A 572 -11.51 9.00 -5.21
N GLU A 573 -12.14 9.99 -5.83
CA GLU A 573 -13.35 10.63 -5.32
C GLU A 573 -14.56 10.04 -6.05
N PRO A 574 -15.42 9.24 -5.39
CA PRO A 574 -16.61 8.72 -6.03
C PRO A 574 -17.55 9.87 -6.38
N ALA A 575 -17.73 10.13 -7.68
CA ALA A 575 -18.69 11.13 -8.16
C ALA A 575 -20.16 10.75 -7.88
N ASP A 576 -20.41 9.50 -7.51
CA ASP A 576 -21.74 8.93 -7.36
C ASP A 576 -21.83 7.96 -6.18
N HIS A 577 -22.86 8.12 -5.34
CA HIS A 577 -23.16 7.24 -4.22
C HIS A 577 -23.83 5.92 -4.63
N ARG A 578 -23.97 5.64 -5.94
CA ARG A 578 -24.48 4.36 -6.47
C ARG A 578 -23.69 3.13 -6.01
N PHE A 579 -22.39 3.27 -5.73
CA PHE A 579 -21.60 2.16 -5.18
C PHE A 579 -21.93 1.98 -3.69
N LYS A 580 -22.52 0.83 -3.35
CA LYS A 580 -22.77 0.42 -1.96
C LYS A 580 -21.48 0.05 -1.20
N VAL A 581 -20.33 0.04 -1.87
CA VAL A 581 -19.04 -0.37 -1.33
C VAL A 581 -18.08 0.79 -1.18
N ASN A 582 -17.21 0.69 -0.18
CA ASN A 582 -16.18 1.67 0.11
C ASN A 582 -15.00 1.50 -0.87
N VAL A 583 -15.17 2.01 -2.10
CA VAL A 583 -14.17 1.90 -3.18
C VAL A 583 -12.79 2.40 -2.77
N PRO A 584 -12.63 3.58 -2.11
CA PRO A 584 -11.31 4.03 -1.66
C PRO A 584 -10.62 3.04 -0.72
N MET A 585 -11.36 2.46 0.24
CA MET A 585 -10.82 1.45 1.15
C MET A 585 -10.41 0.17 0.41
N LEU A 586 -11.25 -0.34 -0.50
CA LEU A 586 -10.95 -1.57 -1.25
C LEU A 586 -9.72 -1.42 -2.15
N LEU A 587 -9.58 -0.29 -2.85
CA LEU A 587 -8.38 0.00 -3.64
C LEU A 587 -7.14 0.06 -2.77
N ARG A 588 -7.21 0.71 -1.60
CA ARG A 588 -6.11 0.75 -0.64
C ARG A 588 -5.80 -0.61 -0.05
N LEU A 589 -6.81 -1.47 0.18
CA LEU A 589 -6.60 -2.85 0.60
C LEU A 589 -5.83 -3.64 -0.46
N HIS A 590 -6.18 -3.48 -1.74
CA HIS A 590 -5.50 -4.14 -2.84
C HIS A 590 -4.05 -3.66 -2.98
N MET A 591 -3.82 -2.34 -2.96
CA MET A 591 -2.47 -1.76 -2.93
C MET A 591 -1.66 -2.22 -1.72
N PHE A 592 -2.27 -2.26 -0.54
CA PHE A 592 -1.64 -2.74 0.69
C PHE A 592 -1.14 -4.18 0.53
N HIS A 593 -1.96 -5.08 0.00
CA HIS A 593 -1.58 -6.47 -0.24
C HIS A 593 -0.46 -6.61 -1.27
N LEU A 594 -0.44 -5.80 -2.34
CA LEU A 594 0.66 -5.78 -3.32
C LEU A 594 1.98 -5.38 -2.65
N LEU A 595 1.96 -4.27 -1.91
CA LEU A 595 3.15 -3.69 -1.27
C LEU A 595 3.73 -4.53 -0.12
N GLN A 596 2.91 -5.35 0.54
CA GLN A 596 3.41 -6.29 1.55
C GLN A 596 3.80 -7.66 0.98
N ALA A 597 3.23 -8.07 -0.15
CA ALA A 597 3.61 -9.31 -0.82
C ALA A 597 5.01 -9.18 -1.43
N VAL A 598 5.30 -8.04 -2.07
CA VAL A 598 6.62 -7.69 -2.56
C VAL A 598 6.92 -6.22 -2.24
N SER A 599 8.10 -5.97 -1.67
CA SER A 599 8.52 -4.65 -1.19
C SER A 599 9.99 -4.41 -1.50
N LEU A 600 10.57 -3.31 -0.99
CA LEU A 600 12.01 -3.09 -1.04
C LEU A 600 12.82 -4.22 -0.37
N ASN A 601 12.24 -4.94 0.59
CA ASN A 601 12.88 -6.10 1.23
C ASN A 601 12.94 -7.33 0.30
N SER A 602 12.18 -7.33 -0.79
CA SER A 602 12.20 -8.39 -1.81
C SER A 602 13.38 -8.26 -2.77
N ILE A 603 14.04 -7.09 -2.83
CA ILE A 603 15.14 -6.84 -3.75
C ILE A 603 16.31 -7.76 -3.44
N GLY A 604 16.74 -8.52 -4.45
CA GLY A 604 17.84 -9.47 -4.34
C GLY A 604 17.51 -10.80 -3.64
N LEU A 605 16.26 -11.00 -3.19
CA LEU A 605 15.77 -12.32 -2.81
C LEU A 605 15.51 -13.16 -4.06
N ASP A 606 15.70 -14.48 -3.93
CA ASP A 606 15.43 -15.42 -5.00
C ASP A 606 13.97 -15.90 -4.95
N ILE A 607 13.05 -15.03 -5.39
CA ILE A 607 11.60 -15.24 -5.28
C ILE A 607 10.87 -14.79 -6.55
N GLY A 608 9.85 -15.55 -6.95
CA GLY A 608 8.79 -15.08 -7.86
C GLY A 608 7.56 -14.62 -7.07
N LEU A 609 6.48 -14.25 -7.77
CA LEU A 609 5.27 -13.77 -7.13
C LEU A 609 4.07 -14.71 -7.34
N PRO A 610 3.61 -15.44 -6.30
CA PRO A 610 2.49 -16.36 -6.41
C PRO A 610 1.16 -15.66 -6.65
N ALA A 611 0.23 -16.36 -7.31
CA ALA A 611 -1.12 -15.85 -7.60
C ALA A 611 -1.94 -15.51 -6.34
N ARG A 612 -1.55 -16.06 -5.17
CA ARG A 612 -2.20 -15.82 -3.87
C ARG A 612 -1.35 -15.00 -2.88
N GLY A 613 -0.25 -14.42 -3.37
CA GLY A 613 0.77 -13.81 -2.51
C GLY A 613 1.28 -14.80 -1.45
N TRP A 614 1.65 -14.27 -0.28
CA TRP A 614 2.12 -15.07 0.87
C TRP A 614 1.05 -15.19 1.96
N THR A 615 -0.23 -15.32 1.57
CA THR A 615 -1.37 -15.21 2.49
C THR A 615 -2.04 -16.54 2.83
N GLY A 616 -1.64 -17.62 2.16
CA GLY A 616 -2.20 -18.95 2.35
C GLY A 616 -1.61 -19.98 1.39
N GLU A 617 -2.24 -21.15 1.35
CA GLU A 617 -1.71 -22.36 0.71
C GLU A 617 -2.42 -22.74 -0.59
N ALA A 618 -3.45 -21.98 -1.01
CA ALA A 618 -4.08 -22.19 -2.31
C ALA A 618 -3.05 -22.06 -3.45
N TYR A 619 -3.17 -22.93 -4.45
CA TYR A 619 -2.19 -23.11 -5.53
C TYR A 619 -0.78 -23.47 -5.04
N GLN A 620 -0.64 -23.97 -3.80
CA GLN A 620 0.62 -24.40 -3.20
C GLN A 620 1.68 -23.28 -3.16
N GLY A 621 1.24 -22.02 -3.31
CA GLY A 621 2.10 -20.85 -3.46
C GLY A 621 2.90 -20.81 -4.76
N HIS A 622 2.53 -21.55 -5.82
CA HIS A 622 3.26 -21.52 -7.09
C HIS A 622 3.10 -20.19 -7.85
N VAL A 623 4.07 -19.92 -8.72
CA VAL A 623 4.18 -18.73 -9.57
C VAL A 623 3.63 -19.07 -10.97
N PHE A 624 2.64 -18.29 -11.39
CA PHE A 624 1.91 -18.44 -12.67
C PHE A 624 2.23 -17.27 -13.61
N TRP A 625 1.48 -17.14 -14.69
CA TRP A 625 1.49 -15.95 -15.57
C TRP A 625 0.92 -14.68 -14.94
N ASP A 626 0.32 -14.74 -13.73
CA ASP A 626 -0.34 -13.63 -13.02
C ASP A 626 0.56 -12.38 -12.86
N GLU A 627 1.88 -12.55 -12.91
CA GLU A 627 2.87 -11.46 -12.99
C GLU A 627 2.54 -10.43 -14.09
N LEU A 628 1.87 -10.85 -15.16
CA LEU A 628 1.37 -10.01 -16.24
C LEU A 628 0.38 -8.93 -15.77
N PHE A 629 -0.42 -9.23 -14.74
CA PHE A 629 -1.34 -8.27 -14.12
C PHE A 629 -0.67 -7.46 -13.01
N ILE A 630 0.41 -7.99 -12.42
CA ILE A 630 1.04 -7.39 -11.23
C ILE A 630 2.14 -6.40 -11.59
N PHE A 631 2.98 -6.71 -12.57
CA PHE A 631 4.13 -5.87 -12.91
C PHE A 631 3.79 -4.46 -13.42
N PRO A 632 2.67 -4.22 -14.16
CA PRO A 632 2.29 -2.85 -14.54
C PRO A 632 2.24 -1.88 -13.35
N PHE A 633 1.71 -2.32 -12.20
CA PHE A 633 1.65 -1.51 -10.98
C PHE A 633 3.03 -1.06 -10.48
N PHE A 634 4.02 -1.96 -10.53
CA PHE A 634 5.38 -1.71 -10.02
C PHE A 634 6.29 -1.00 -11.03
N ASN A 635 6.16 -1.30 -12.34
CA ASN A 635 7.06 -0.79 -13.37
C ASN A 635 7.21 0.74 -13.34
N TYR A 636 6.12 1.47 -13.11
CA TYR A 636 6.13 2.94 -13.12
C TYR A 636 6.61 3.59 -11.82
N ARG A 637 6.67 2.85 -10.71
CA ARG A 637 6.86 3.43 -9.36
C ARG A 637 8.06 2.85 -8.61
N MET A 638 8.26 1.54 -8.68
CA MET A 638 9.41 0.82 -8.11
C MET A 638 9.85 -0.32 -9.03
N PRO A 639 10.40 -0.01 -10.22
CA PRO A 639 10.83 -1.02 -11.18
C PRO A 639 11.92 -1.97 -10.64
N GLU A 640 12.66 -1.60 -9.60
CA GLU A 640 13.69 -2.42 -8.97
C GLU A 640 13.12 -3.73 -8.38
N ILE A 641 11.86 -3.70 -7.95
CA ILE A 641 11.12 -4.88 -7.51
C ILE A 641 10.84 -5.77 -8.73
N THR A 642 10.26 -5.23 -9.81
CA THR A 642 10.01 -6.00 -11.04
C THR A 642 11.29 -6.61 -11.58
N ARG A 643 12.41 -5.86 -11.61
CA ARG A 643 13.71 -6.36 -12.03
C ARG A 643 14.12 -7.59 -11.22
N SER A 644 13.94 -7.55 -9.90
CA SER A 644 14.26 -8.66 -9.00
C SER A 644 13.37 -9.88 -9.26
N LEU A 645 12.07 -9.68 -9.51
CA LEU A 645 11.13 -10.77 -9.83
C LEU A 645 11.39 -11.37 -11.23
N LEU A 646 11.83 -10.57 -12.21
CA LEU A 646 12.27 -11.09 -13.50
C LEU A 646 13.56 -11.94 -13.38
N MET A 647 14.43 -11.63 -12.41
CA MET A 647 15.61 -12.46 -12.15
C MET A 647 15.23 -13.86 -11.68
N TYR A 648 14.10 -14.04 -10.98
CA TYR A 648 13.59 -15.38 -10.68
C TYR A 648 13.40 -16.20 -11.96
N ARG A 649 12.72 -15.66 -12.98
CA ARG A 649 12.55 -16.35 -14.28
C ARG A 649 13.89 -16.61 -14.97
N TYR A 650 14.80 -15.65 -14.97
CA TYR A 650 16.13 -15.81 -15.58
C TYR A 650 16.94 -16.92 -14.92
N LEU A 651 16.93 -17.01 -13.58
CA LEU A 651 17.66 -18.03 -12.84
C LEU A 651 17.12 -19.46 -13.07
N ARG A 652 15.88 -19.60 -13.54
CA ARG A 652 15.23 -20.87 -13.90
C ARG A 652 15.29 -21.20 -15.39
N LEU A 653 16.02 -20.39 -16.18
CA LEU A 653 16.09 -20.57 -17.63
C LEU A 653 16.70 -21.92 -18.04
N GLY A 654 17.60 -22.48 -17.21
CA GLY A 654 18.17 -23.82 -17.41
C GLY A 654 17.10 -24.92 -17.40
N GLU A 655 16.22 -24.94 -16.40
CA GLU A 655 15.13 -25.91 -16.31
C GLU A 655 14.11 -25.74 -17.44
N ALA A 656 13.77 -24.49 -17.80
CA ALA A 656 12.89 -24.24 -18.94
C ALA A 656 13.46 -24.76 -20.28
N ARG A 657 14.80 -24.68 -20.45
CA ARG A 657 15.47 -25.26 -21.62
C ARG A 657 15.45 -26.79 -21.61
N ALA A 658 15.73 -27.40 -20.46
CA ALA A 658 15.67 -28.85 -20.30
C ALA A 658 14.25 -29.38 -20.54
N ALA A 659 13.24 -28.67 -20.06
CA ALA A 659 11.83 -29.00 -20.31
C ALA A 659 11.50 -28.96 -21.82
N ALA A 660 11.96 -27.93 -22.54
CA ALA A 660 11.79 -27.84 -23.99
C ALA A 660 12.46 -29.00 -24.71
N GLU A 661 13.72 -29.30 -24.39
CA GLU A 661 14.48 -30.40 -24.98
C GLU A 661 13.82 -31.75 -24.74
N ASN A 662 13.38 -32.02 -23.50
CA ASN A 662 12.66 -33.25 -23.13
C ASN A 662 11.34 -33.42 -23.89
N ALA A 663 10.68 -32.31 -24.25
CA ALA A 663 9.48 -32.29 -25.07
C ALA A 663 9.77 -32.31 -26.58
N GLY A 664 11.04 -32.37 -27.00
CA GLY A 664 11.46 -32.40 -28.41
C GLY A 664 11.53 -31.02 -29.08
N TYR A 665 11.53 -29.94 -28.30
CA TYR A 665 11.56 -28.55 -28.73
C TYR A 665 12.93 -27.90 -28.44
N LYS A 666 13.10 -26.66 -28.90
CA LYS A 666 14.28 -25.82 -28.61
C LYS A 666 13.89 -24.64 -27.73
N GLY A 667 14.86 -23.86 -27.28
CA GLY A 667 14.59 -22.64 -26.52
C GLY A 667 14.13 -22.91 -25.10
N ALA A 668 13.32 -22.02 -24.54
CA ALA A 668 12.83 -22.12 -23.16
C ALA A 668 11.32 -22.35 -23.10
N MET A 669 10.93 -23.50 -22.55
CA MET A 669 9.54 -23.86 -22.24
C MET A 669 9.34 -23.71 -20.72
N PHE A 670 8.97 -22.50 -20.29
CA PHE A 670 8.65 -22.25 -18.89
C PHE A 670 7.43 -23.07 -18.44
N PRO A 671 7.41 -23.54 -17.18
CA PRO A 671 6.30 -24.33 -16.66
C PRO A 671 5.06 -23.47 -16.42
N TRP A 672 3.88 -24.10 -16.46
CA TRP A 672 2.63 -23.44 -16.09
C TRP A 672 2.62 -23.05 -14.61
N GLN A 673 2.99 -24.00 -13.73
CA GLN A 673 3.21 -23.76 -12.31
C GLN A 673 4.69 -23.85 -12.00
N SER A 674 5.27 -22.75 -11.54
CA SER A 674 6.69 -22.65 -11.20
C SER A 674 6.86 -22.51 -9.69
N GLY A 675 7.76 -23.30 -9.12
CA GLY A 675 8.08 -23.27 -7.69
C GLY A 675 9.54 -22.88 -7.41
N SER A 676 10.26 -23.72 -6.68
CA SER A 676 11.61 -23.41 -6.20
C SER A 676 12.68 -23.45 -7.28
N ASP A 677 12.73 -24.50 -8.10
CA ASP A 677 13.79 -24.77 -9.08
C ASP A 677 13.39 -24.47 -10.54
N GLY A 678 12.09 -24.30 -10.81
CA GLY A 678 11.57 -23.95 -12.14
C GLY A 678 11.16 -25.12 -13.01
N ARG A 679 11.08 -26.35 -12.47
CA ARG A 679 10.42 -27.46 -13.15
C ARG A 679 8.89 -27.27 -13.11
N GLU A 680 8.19 -28.09 -13.89
CA GLU A 680 6.72 -28.10 -13.90
C GLU A 680 6.14 -28.68 -12.61
N GLU A 681 5.37 -27.88 -11.89
CA GLU A 681 4.68 -28.26 -10.64
C GLU A 681 3.19 -28.52 -10.82
N THR A 682 2.66 -28.42 -12.05
CA THR A 682 1.27 -28.78 -12.32
C THR A 682 1.01 -30.23 -11.91
N GLN A 683 0.02 -30.42 -11.04
CA GLN A 683 -0.40 -31.75 -10.62
C GLN A 683 -0.86 -32.57 -11.83
N ALA A 684 -0.55 -33.87 -11.87
CA ALA A 684 -1.03 -34.73 -12.95
C ALA A 684 -2.53 -35.04 -12.83
N PHE A 685 -3.05 -35.03 -11.59
CA PHE A 685 -4.44 -35.33 -11.27
C PHE A 685 -4.95 -34.43 -10.16
N ASN A 686 -6.19 -33.96 -10.30
CA ASN A 686 -6.93 -33.22 -9.27
C ASN A 686 -8.13 -34.05 -8.80
N LEU A 687 -8.44 -33.98 -7.50
CA LEU A 687 -9.65 -34.58 -6.96
C LEU A 687 -10.83 -33.62 -7.19
N ASN A 688 -11.86 -34.04 -7.92
CA ASN A 688 -13.11 -33.27 -7.97
C ASN A 688 -13.87 -33.47 -6.65
N PRO A 689 -14.08 -32.42 -5.84
CA PRO A 689 -14.75 -32.56 -4.55
C PRO A 689 -16.24 -32.94 -4.66
N ARG A 690 -16.88 -32.71 -5.81
CA ARG A 690 -18.30 -33.04 -6.03
C ARG A 690 -18.49 -34.52 -6.33
N SER A 691 -17.70 -35.05 -7.26
CA SER A 691 -17.80 -36.44 -7.70
C SER A 691 -16.93 -37.41 -6.90
N GLN A 692 -15.95 -36.89 -6.14
CA GLN A 692 -14.90 -37.65 -5.46
C GLN A 692 -14.03 -38.50 -6.41
N ARG A 693 -14.00 -38.13 -7.70
CA ARG A 693 -13.16 -38.78 -8.72
C ARG A 693 -11.87 -37.99 -8.97
N TRP A 694 -10.81 -38.71 -9.28
CA TRP A 694 -9.56 -38.13 -9.77
C TRP A 694 -9.69 -37.82 -11.25
N VAL A 695 -9.48 -36.56 -11.61
CA VAL A 695 -9.55 -36.04 -12.97
C VAL A 695 -8.15 -35.65 -13.40
N ARG A 696 -7.77 -35.99 -14.63
CA ARG A 696 -6.48 -35.61 -15.19
C ARG A 696 -6.42 -34.08 -15.34
N ASP A 697 -5.31 -33.49 -14.95
CA ASP A 697 -5.06 -32.06 -15.15
C ASP A 697 -4.07 -31.89 -16.32
N ASN A 698 -4.54 -31.21 -17.36
CA ASN A 698 -3.79 -30.96 -18.59
C ASN A 698 -3.30 -29.50 -18.68
N SER A 699 -3.37 -28.72 -17.59
CA SER A 699 -3.02 -27.29 -17.59
C SER A 699 -1.54 -27.02 -17.90
N TYR A 700 -0.66 -28.02 -17.77
CA TYR A 700 0.73 -27.95 -18.25
C TYR A 700 0.84 -27.67 -19.78
N LEU A 701 -0.26 -27.85 -20.53
CA LEU A 701 -0.35 -27.49 -21.95
C LEU A 701 -0.50 -25.99 -22.19
N GLN A 702 -0.62 -25.17 -21.15
CA GLN A 702 -0.64 -23.69 -21.24
C GLN A 702 0.76 -23.14 -21.54
N ARG A 703 1.21 -23.33 -22.79
CA ARG A 703 2.54 -22.90 -23.26
C ARG A 703 2.70 -21.38 -23.36
N HIS A 704 1.60 -20.63 -23.22
CA HIS A 704 1.59 -19.17 -23.31
C HIS A 704 2.28 -18.45 -22.14
N VAL A 705 2.60 -19.15 -21.04
CA VAL A 705 3.36 -18.62 -19.90
C VAL A 705 4.71 -18.01 -20.32
N GLY A 706 5.40 -18.62 -21.28
CA GLY A 706 6.65 -18.06 -21.82
C GLY A 706 6.42 -16.71 -22.51
N SER A 707 5.30 -16.55 -23.21
CA SER A 707 4.93 -15.27 -23.82
C SER A 707 4.62 -14.20 -22.78
N ALA A 708 4.00 -14.55 -21.65
CA ALA A 708 3.80 -13.63 -20.53
C ALA A 708 5.14 -13.16 -19.93
N VAL A 709 6.13 -14.07 -19.78
CA VAL A 709 7.49 -13.71 -19.35
C VAL A 709 8.15 -12.74 -20.34
N ALA A 710 8.10 -13.02 -21.65
CA ALA A 710 8.63 -12.12 -22.67
C ALA A 710 7.93 -10.75 -22.66
N TYR A 711 6.61 -10.74 -22.48
CA TYR A 711 5.80 -9.52 -22.36
C TYR A 711 6.25 -8.68 -21.16
N ASN A 712 6.40 -9.31 -19.99
CA ASN A 712 6.86 -8.65 -18.77
C ASN A 712 8.28 -8.07 -18.91
N VAL A 713 9.21 -8.80 -19.53
CA VAL A 713 10.56 -8.30 -19.83
C VAL A 713 10.52 -7.07 -20.73
N TRP A 714 9.69 -7.12 -21.78
CA TRP A 714 9.56 -6.02 -22.72
C TRP A 714 8.93 -4.78 -22.10
N GLN A 715 7.82 -4.94 -21.36
CA GLN A 715 7.15 -3.85 -20.66
C GLN A 715 8.07 -3.19 -19.63
N TYR A 716 8.77 -3.99 -18.82
CA TYR A 716 9.79 -3.48 -17.89
C TYR A 716 10.82 -2.63 -18.62
N PHE A 717 11.36 -3.13 -19.74
CA PHE A 717 12.35 -2.40 -20.53
C PHE A 717 11.80 -1.12 -21.18
N GLN A 718 10.57 -1.14 -21.69
CA GLN A 718 9.94 0.04 -22.27
C GLN A 718 9.77 1.17 -21.24
N VAL A 719 9.37 0.83 -20.02
CA VAL A 719 9.18 1.81 -18.94
C VAL A 719 10.50 2.33 -18.38
N THR A 720 11.49 1.45 -18.19
CA THR A 720 12.74 1.80 -17.46
C THR A 720 13.90 2.20 -18.36
N ARG A 721 13.92 1.71 -19.60
CA ARG A 721 15.10 1.67 -20.46
C ARG A 721 16.35 1.10 -19.76
N ASP A 722 16.18 0.08 -18.92
CA ASP A 722 17.29 -0.62 -18.28
C ASP A 722 18.08 -1.46 -19.32
N ILE A 723 19.02 -0.80 -19.98
CA ILE A 723 19.90 -1.36 -21.00
C ILE A 723 20.80 -2.46 -20.42
N GLU A 724 21.20 -2.33 -19.16
CA GLU A 724 22.03 -3.35 -18.49
C GLU A 724 21.24 -4.66 -18.37
N PHE A 725 20.03 -4.60 -17.78
CA PHE A 725 19.16 -5.76 -17.67
C PHE A 725 18.85 -6.37 -19.05
N MET A 726 18.53 -5.55 -20.05
CA MET A 726 18.27 -6.06 -21.40
C MET A 726 19.48 -6.79 -22.00
N ASN A 727 20.69 -6.24 -21.88
CA ASN A 727 21.90 -6.87 -22.43
C ASN A 727 22.27 -8.18 -21.73
N PHE A 728 22.16 -8.23 -20.40
CA PHE A 728 22.65 -9.36 -19.61
C PHE A 728 21.60 -10.44 -19.34
N HIS A 729 20.31 -10.10 -19.33
CA HIS A 729 19.23 -11.01 -18.90
C HIS A 729 18.03 -10.99 -19.84
N GLY A 730 17.46 -9.82 -20.11
CA GLY A 730 16.20 -9.66 -20.84
C GLY A 730 16.26 -10.21 -22.28
N ALA A 731 17.34 -9.92 -23.01
CA ALA A 731 17.50 -10.40 -24.37
C ALA A 731 17.61 -11.93 -24.43
N GLU A 732 18.31 -12.55 -23.48
CA GLU A 732 18.43 -14.02 -23.43
C GLU A 732 17.06 -14.68 -23.19
N LEU A 733 16.26 -14.13 -22.27
CA LEU A 733 14.89 -14.59 -22.01
C LEU A 733 14.02 -14.52 -23.28
N ILE A 734 13.93 -13.34 -23.91
CA ILE A 734 13.09 -13.13 -25.10
C ILE A 734 13.54 -14.04 -26.24
N LEU A 735 14.85 -14.12 -26.50
CA LEU A 735 15.38 -14.94 -27.59
C LEU A 735 15.12 -16.43 -27.37
N ASP A 736 15.32 -16.98 -26.17
CA ASP A 736 15.05 -18.40 -25.94
C ASP A 736 13.56 -18.75 -25.99
N ILE A 737 12.67 -17.85 -25.55
CA ILE A 737 11.23 -18.06 -25.69
C ILE A 737 10.84 -18.02 -27.18
N ALA A 738 11.42 -17.11 -27.98
CA ALA A 738 11.22 -17.07 -29.43
C ALA A 738 11.67 -18.37 -30.13
N ARG A 739 12.78 -18.96 -29.68
CA ARG A 739 13.25 -20.27 -30.16
C ARG A 739 12.26 -21.38 -29.87
N PHE A 740 11.65 -21.37 -28.68
CA PHE A 740 10.59 -22.31 -28.33
C PHE A 740 9.42 -22.20 -29.30
N TRP A 741 8.86 -21.01 -29.47
CA TRP A 741 7.75 -20.77 -30.41
C TRP A 741 8.09 -21.16 -31.84
N SER A 742 9.30 -20.84 -32.30
CA SER A 742 9.76 -21.23 -33.63
C SER A 742 9.92 -22.74 -33.82
N SER A 743 10.18 -23.48 -32.74
CA SER A 743 10.42 -24.93 -32.77
C SER A 743 9.14 -25.77 -32.67
N ILE A 744 8.13 -25.28 -31.93
CA ILE A 744 6.82 -25.94 -31.83
C ILE A 744 5.94 -25.65 -33.05
N ALA A 745 6.13 -24.50 -33.72
CA ALA A 745 5.37 -24.14 -34.91
C ALA A 745 5.71 -25.07 -36.10
N SER A 746 4.69 -25.70 -36.67
CA SER A 746 4.79 -26.55 -37.87
C SER A 746 4.18 -25.86 -39.08
N PHE A 747 4.75 -26.03 -40.27
CA PHE A 747 4.19 -25.46 -41.49
C PHE A 747 3.16 -26.41 -42.09
N ASN A 748 1.98 -25.90 -42.43
CA ASN A 748 0.92 -26.61 -43.10
C ASN A 748 0.88 -26.18 -44.57
N ASP A 749 1.27 -27.09 -45.46
CA ASP A 749 1.35 -26.83 -46.90
C ASP A 749 -0.02 -26.54 -47.54
N GLU A 750 -1.10 -27.11 -47.00
CA GLU A 750 -2.46 -26.88 -47.51
C GLU A 750 -2.97 -25.48 -47.16
N LEU A 751 -2.68 -25.01 -45.95
CA LEU A 751 -3.03 -23.66 -45.50
C LEU A 751 -2.02 -22.61 -45.99
N GLY A 752 -0.81 -23.03 -46.39
CA GLY A 752 0.32 -22.14 -46.65
C GLY A 752 0.76 -21.33 -45.43
N ARG A 753 0.50 -21.86 -44.22
CA ARG A 753 0.62 -21.16 -42.93
C ARG A 753 1.24 -22.04 -41.86
N TYR A 754 1.81 -21.42 -40.83
CA TYR A 754 2.30 -22.08 -39.63
C TYR A 754 1.19 -22.29 -38.61
N GLU A 755 1.26 -23.40 -37.88
CA GLU A 755 0.30 -23.80 -36.86
C GLU A 755 1.01 -24.15 -35.56
N ILE A 756 0.31 -23.92 -34.44
CA ILE A 756 0.69 -24.40 -33.11
C ILE A 756 -0.43 -25.32 -32.64
N ARG A 757 -0.07 -26.57 -32.30
CA ARG A 757 -1.02 -27.65 -32.05
C ARG A 757 -0.84 -28.23 -30.65
N GLY A 758 -1.90 -28.81 -30.10
CA GLY A 758 -1.85 -29.52 -28.82
C GLY A 758 -1.52 -28.62 -27.63
N VAL A 759 -2.04 -27.39 -27.60
CA VAL A 759 -1.85 -26.42 -26.52
C VAL A 759 -3.15 -26.18 -25.75
N MET A 760 -3.07 -25.44 -24.65
CA MET A 760 -4.23 -24.87 -23.95
C MET A 760 -4.07 -23.35 -23.91
N GLY A 761 -5.15 -22.62 -24.20
CA GLY A 761 -5.18 -21.16 -24.08
C GLY A 761 -5.41 -20.69 -22.65
N PRO A 762 -5.55 -19.38 -22.40
CA PRO A 762 -6.02 -18.86 -21.12
C PRO A 762 -7.35 -19.45 -20.65
N ASP A 763 -8.25 -19.82 -21.57
CA ASP A 763 -9.47 -20.52 -21.17
C ASP A 763 -9.20 -22.00 -20.83
N GLU A 764 -9.02 -22.26 -19.54
CA GLU A 764 -8.68 -23.59 -19.01
C GLU A 764 -9.82 -24.62 -19.08
N PHE A 765 -11.02 -24.22 -19.50
CA PHE A 765 -12.09 -25.19 -19.76
C PHE A 765 -11.85 -26.00 -21.04
N HIS A 766 -11.08 -25.45 -21.97
CA HIS A 766 -10.77 -26.11 -23.24
C HIS A 766 -9.41 -26.78 -23.21
N ASP A 767 -9.40 -28.01 -22.69
CA ASP A 767 -8.20 -28.85 -22.60
C ASP A 767 -8.10 -29.92 -23.69
N GLY A 768 -9.05 -29.94 -24.63
CA GLY A 768 -9.08 -30.84 -25.77
C GLY A 768 -10.32 -30.64 -26.65
N TYR A 769 -10.43 -31.42 -27.73
CA TYR A 769 -11.65 -31.49 -28.53
C TYR A 769 -12.66 -32.49 -27.95
N PRO A 770 -13.97 -32.33 -28.24
CA PRO A 770 -15.01 -33.33 -27.95
C PRO A 770 -14.56 -34.77 -28.25
N ASP A 771 -14.71 -35.66 -27.27
CA ASP A 771 -14.38 -37.09 -27.37
C ASP A 771 -12.93 -37.44 -27.80
N SER A 772 -12.01 -36.47 -27.79
CA SER A 772 -10.61 -36.70 -28.16
C SER A 772 -9.88 -37.46 -27.06
N ALA A 773 -9.18 -38.53 -27.44
CA ALA A 773 -8.28 -39.25 -26.53
C ALA A 773 -6.95 -38.51 -26.27
N THR A 774 -6.63 -37.50 -27.08
CA THR A 774 -5.42 -36.69 -26.95
C THR A 774 -5.80 -35.29 -26.46
N PRO A 775 -5.20 -34.80 -25.36
CA PRO A 775 -5.46 -33.46 -24.87
C PRO A 775 -4.79 -32.39 -25.74
N GLY A 776 -5.29 -31.17 -25.63
CA GLY A 776 -4.83 -29.99 -26.33
C GLY A 776 -5.73 -29.61 -27.52
N ILE A 777 -5.84 -28.30 -27.73
CA ILE A 777 -6.52 -27.65 -28.85
C ILE A 777 -5.48 -27.10 -29.83
N ASN A 778 -5.90 -26.90 -31.08
CA ASN A 778 -5.04 -26.36 -32.13
C ASN A 778 -5.35 -24.89 -32.39
N ASN A 779 -4.29 -24.13 -32.71
CA ASN A 779 -4.37 -22.78 -33.22
C ASN A 779 -5.19 -21.82 -32.33
N ASN A 780 -4.98 -21.90 -31.01
CA ASN A 780 -5.58 -20.94 -30.07
C ASN A 780 -5.15 -19.51 -30.44
N ALA A 781 -6.11 -18.61 -30.63
CA ALA A 781 -5.85 -17.28 -31.17
C ALA A 781 -4.92 -16.45 -30.27
N TYR A 782 -5.14 -16.47 -28.96
CA TYR A 782 -4.26 -15.80 -28.00
C TYR A 782 -2.83 -16.32 -28.11
N THR A 783 -2.65 -17.64 -28.05
CA THR A 783 -1.35 -18.30 -28.11
C THR A 783 -0.61 -17.98 -29.41
N ASN A 784 -1.28 -18.11 -30.56
CA ASN A 784 -0.68 -17.85 -31.87
C ASN A 784 -0.26 -16.39 -32.03
N ILE A 785 -1.12 -15.44 -31.64
CA ILE A 785 -0.81 -14.01 -31.76
C ILE A 785 0.29 -13.61 -30.79
N MET A 786 0.28 -14.12 -29.55
CA MET A 786 1.36 -13.88 -28.60
C MET A 786 2.69 -14.48 -29.06
N ALA A 787 2.69 -15.68 -29.67
CA ALA A 787 3.89 -16.25 -30.26
C ALA A 787 4.46 -15.36 -31.37
N VAL A 788 3.60 -14.84 -32.26
CA VAL A 788 3.97 -13.88 -33.32
C VAL A 788 4.54 -12.60 -32.71
N TRP A 789 3.92 -12.07 -31.67
CA TRP A 789 4.41 -10.89 -30.95
C TRP A 789 5.80 -11.13 -30.37
N VAL A 790 6.04 -12.28 -29.70
CA VAL A 790 7.36 -12.63 -29.17
C VAL A 790 8.40 -12.73 -30.28
N LEU A 791 8.07 -13.36 -31.41
CA LEU A 791 8.99 -13.45 -32.55
C LEU A 791 9.34 -12.06 -33.12
N CYS A 792 8.37 -11.14 -33.22
CA CYS A 792 8.63 -9.77 -33.63
C CYS A 792 9.56 -9.05 -32.65
N ARG A 793 9.27 -9.14 -31.34
CA ARG A 793 10.12 -8.54 -30.30
C ARG A 793 11.52 -9.14 -30.26
N ALA A 794 11.67 -10.42 -30.53
CA ALA A 794 12.98 -11.07 -30.64
C ALA A 794 13.82 -10.52 -31.79
N LEU A 795 13.19 -10.24 -32.95
CA LEU A 795 13.87 -9.57 -34.07
C LEU A 795 14.32 -8.16 -33.67
N GLU A 796 13.46 -7.38 -33.01
CA GLU A 796 13.80 -6.04 -32.52
C GLU A 796 14.91 -6.07 -31.48
N VAL A 797 14.89 -7.02 -30.54
CA VAL A 797 15.97 -7.20 -29.55
C VAL A 797 17.32 -7.41 -30.24
N LEU A 798 17.38 -8.21 -31.31
CA LEU A 798 18.63 -8.38 -32.08
C LEU A 798 19.10 -7.08 -32.74
N GLU A 799 18.20 -6.16 -33.07
CA GLU A 799 18.55 -4.84 -33.61
C GLU A 799 18.99 -3.87 -32.50
N LEU A 800 18.41 -4.00 -31.30
CA LEU A 800 18.74 -3.18 -30.13
C LEU A 800 20.11 -3.50 -29.52
N LEU A 801 20.56 -4.75 -29.62
CA LEU A 801 21.86 -5.18 -29.07
C LEU A 801 23.03 -4.62 -29.90
N SER A 802 24.14 -4.31 -29.21
CA SER A 802 25.40 -4.00 -29.90
C SER A 802 25.86 -5.19 -30.74
N GLU A 803 26.61 -4.93 -31.81
CA GLU A 803 27.08 -5.99 -32.72
C GLU A 803 27.85 -7.09 -31.98
N MET A 804 28.72 -6.69 -31.05
CA MET A 804 29.50 -7.62 -30.22
C MET A 804 28.59 -8.45 -29.30
N ARG A 805 27.64 -7.82 -28.61
CA ARG A 805 26.75 -8.53 -27.68
C ARG A 805 25.79 -9.46 -28.42
N ARG A 806 25.25 -9.01 -29.56
CA ARG A 806 24.44 -9.84 -30.45
C ARG A 806 25.21 -11.07 -30.89
N ALA A 807 26.43 -10.91 -31.41
CA ALA A 807 27.25 -12.02 -31.89
C ALA A 807 27.54 -13.04 -30.76
N GLU A 808 27.91 -12.56 -29.57
CA GLU A 808 28.12 -13.40 -28.39
C GLU A 808 26.85 -14.18 -28.02
N LEU A 809 25.72 -13.49 -27.92
CA LEU A 809 24.46 -14.10 -27.48
C LEU A 809 23.93 -15.11 -28.50
N THR A 810 23.98 -14.79 -29.79
CA THR A 810 23.58 -15.73 -30.84
C THR A 810 24.49 -16.95 -30.90
N ALA A 811 25.80 -16.78 -30.67
CA ALA A 811 26.74 -17.90 -30.61
C ALA A 811 26.48 -18.79 -29.39
N ARG A 812 26.30 -18.19 -28.21
CA ARG A 812 26.01 -18.90 -26.96
C ARG A 812 24.71 -19.69 -27.03
N LEU A 813 23.66 -19.11 -27.60
CA LEU A 813 22.36 -19.79 -27.76
C LEU A 813 22.35 -20.73 -28.98
N GLY A 814 23.30 -20.62 -29.90
CA GLY A 814 23.29 -21.38 -31.15
C GLY A 814 22.17 -20.94 -32.10
N ILE A 815 21.83 -19.65 -32.10
CA ILE A 815 20.84 -19.05 -33.01
C ILE A 815 21.51 -18.81 -34.37
N SER A 816 20.97 -19.45 -35.40
CA SER A 816 21.48 -19.30 -36.77
C SER A 816 20.74 -18.23 -37.57
N ALA A 817 21.35 -17.70 -38.63
CA ALA A 817 20.66 -16.81 -39.57
C ALA A 817 19.40 -17.44 -40.21
N LYS A 818 19.38 -18.77 -40.38
CA LYS A 818 18.20 -19.51 -40.87
C LYS A 818 17.07 -19.53 -39.84
N GLU A 819 17.42 -19.60 -38.56
CA GLU A 819 16.44 -19.56 -37.46
C GLU A 819 15.83 -18.17 -37.35
N ILE A 820 16.64 -17.11 -37.42
CA ILE A 820 16.17 -15.72 -37.48
C ILE A 820 15.25 -15.48 -38.69
N ALA A 821 15.63 -15.98 -39.88
CA ALA A 821 14.78 -15.89 -41.07
C ALA A 821 13.47 -16.66 -40.92
N ARG A 822 13.50 -17.82 -40.24
CA ARG A 822 12.29 -18.58 -39.90
C ARG A 822 11.39 -17.81 -38.94
N TRP A 823 11.93 -17.06 -37.98
CA TRP A 823 11.13 -16.21 -37.09
C TRP A 823 10.34 -15.15 -37.88
N ASP A 824 11.00 -14.47 -38.82
CA ASP A 824 10.32 -13.51 -39.71
C ASP A 824 9.23 -14.19 -40.54
N ASP A 825 9.49 -15.37 -41.12
CA ASP A 825 8.49 -16.10 -41.92
C ASP A 825 7.28 -16.57 -41.08
N ILE A 826 7.52 -17.17 -39.91
CA ILE A 826 6.45 -17.58 -38.98
C ILE A 826 5.57 -16.38 -38.60
N SER A 827 6.20 -15.26 -38.24
CA SER A 827 5.47 -14.07 -37.80
C SER A 827 4.59 -13.43 -38.89
N ARG A 828 4.76 -13.81 -40.16
CA ARG A 828 3.94 -13.36 -41.30
C ARG A 828 2.89 -14.38 -41.74
N ARG A 829 3.08 -15.64 -41.37
CA ARG A 829 2.30 -16.78 -41.87
C ARG A 829 1.70 -17.64 -40.77
N MET A 830 1.66 -17.19 -39.53
CA MET A 830 0.92 -17.90 -38.47
C MET A 830 -0.58 -17.97 -38.82
N ALA A 831 -1.22 -19.10 -38.54
CA ALA A 831 -2.64 -19.30 -38.73
C ALA A 831 -3.45 -18.61 -37.62
N VAL A 832 -4.49 -17.87 -38.00
CA VAL A 832 -5.54 -17.37 -37.13
C VAL A 832 -6.88 -17.69 -37.80
N PHE A 833 -7.81 -18.26 -37.05
CA PHE A 833 -9.11 -18.70 -37.55
C PHE A 833 -10.20 -17.69 -37.21
N PHE A 834 -11.20 -17.61 -38.09
CA PHE A 834 -12.33 -16.68 -37.95
C PHE A 834 -13.63 -17.41 -38.24
N HIS A 835 -14.70 -17.01 -37.55
CA HIS A 835 -16.06 -17.42 -37.87
C HIS A 835 -16.52 -16.72 -39.17
N ALA A 836 -17.63 -17.19 -39.74
CA ALA A 836 -18.18 -16.64 -40.99
C ALA A 836 -18.54 -15.14 -40.92
N ASP A 837 -18.82 -14.62 -39.72
CA ASP A 837 -19.17 -13.22 -39.44
C ASP A 837 -17.97 -12.34 -39.02
N GLY A 838 -16.75 -12.88 -39.07
CA GLY A 838 -15.50 -12.18 -38.78
C GLY A 838 -15.11 -12.14 -37.29
N ILE A 839 -15.79 -12.91 -36.43
CA ILE A 839 -15.32 -13.15 -35.05
C ILE A 839 -14.01 -13.95 -35.09
N ILE A 840 -13.03 -13.56 -34.28
CA ILE A 840 -11.78 -14.30 -34.11
C ILE A 840 -12.13 -15.57 -33.33
N SER A 841 -11.90 -16.73 -33.92
CA SER A 841 -12.19 -18.02 -33.27
C SER A 841 -11.19 -18.25 -32.15
N GLN A 842 -11.66 -18.63 -30.96
CA GLN A 842 -10.79 -18.85 -29.78
C GLN A 842 -9.74 -19.91 -30.08
N PHE A 843 -10.11 -20.94 -30.83
CA PHE A 843 -9.23 -21.94 -31.40
C PHE A 843 -9.91 -22.59 -32.61
N GLU A 844 -9.16 -23.34 -33.41
CA GLU A 844 -9.70 -23.97 -34.62
C GLU A 844 -10.88 -24.89 -34.29
N GLY A 845 -12.08 -24.57 -34.82
CA GLY A 845 -13.28 -25.38 -34.64
C GLY A 845 -14.17 -24.99 -33.44
N TYR A 846 -13.82 -23.95 -32.68
CA TYR A 846 -14.66 -23.46 -31.56
C TYR A 846 -16.10 -23.14 -31.99
N GLU A 847 -16.28 -22.60 -33.19
CA GLU A 847 -17.60 -22.26 -33.75
C GLU A 847 -18.52 -23.46 -33.94
N LYS A 848 -17.97 -24.68 -33.97
CA LYS A 848 -18.69 -25.95 -34.17
C LYS A 848 -19.17 -26.57 -32.85
N LEU A 849 -18.72 -26.07 -31.71
CA LEU A 849 -19.16 -26.54 -30.40
C LEU A 849 -20.63 -26.18 -30.15
N ARG A 850 -21.26 -26.87 -29.18
CA ARG A 850 -22.66 -26.62 -28.83
C ARG A 850 -22.76 -25.31 -28.05
N GLU A 851 -23.87 -24.57 -28.17
CA GLU A 851 -24.13 -23.49 -27.21
C GLU A 851 -24.42 -24.08 -25.82
N PHE A 852 -24.07 -23.36 -24.77
CA PHE A 852 -24.30 -23.78 -23.39
C PHE A 852 -25.61 -23.20 -22.85
N ASP A 853 -26.35 -24.00 -22.08
CA ASP A 853 -27.59 -23.56 -21.41
C ASP A 853 -27.25 -22.85 -20.08
N TRP A 854 -26.91 -21.56 -20.19
CA TRP A 854 -26.53 -20.73 -19.04
C TRP A 854 -27.67 -20.58 -18.02
N GLU A 855 -28.92 -20.46 -18.48
CA GLU A 855 -30.09 -20.19 -17.63
C GLU A 855 -30.45 -21.41 -16.77
N ASP A 856 -30.47 -22.62 -17.35
CA ASP A 856 -30.72 -23.86 -16.61
C ASP A 856 -29.67 -24.07 -15.52
N TYR A 857 -28.38 -23.95 -15.87
CA TYR A 857 -27.30 -24.21 -14.93
C TYR A 857 -27.22 -23.18 -13.81
N GLN A 858 -27.45 -21.89 -14.11
CA GLN A 858 -27.56 -20.86 -13.08
C GLN A 858 -28.71 -21.15 -12.11
N THR A 859 -29.86 -21.60 -12.63
CA THR A 859 -31.03 -21.95 -11.82
C THR A 859 -30.77 -23.17 -10.92
N ARG A 860 -30.11 -24.21 -11.45
CA ARG A 860 -29.86 -25.47 -10.74
C ARG A 860 -28.76 -25.37 -9.68
N TYR A 861 -27.69 -24.62 -9.97
CA TYR A 861 -26.48 -24.60 -9.15
C TYR A 861 -26.23 -23.29 -8.40
N GLY A 862 -26.81 -22.18 -8.85
CA GLY A 862 -26.55 -20.83 -8.33
C GLY A 862 -25.15 -20.32 -8.69
N ASN A 863 -24.10 -21.00 -8.22
CA ASN A 863 -22.71 -20.70 -8.54
C ASN A 863 -22.17 -21.66 -9.61
N ILE A 864 -21.95 -21.11 -10.81
CA ILE A 864 -21.44 -21.83 -11.99
C ILE A 864 -20.01 -21.43 -12.36
N GLN A 865 -19.25 -20.86 -11.43
CA GLN A 865 -17.87 -20.44 -11.72
C GLN A 865 -16.94 -21.62 -12.02
N ARG A 866 -17.22 -22.79 -11.42
CA ARG A 866 -16.48 -24.05 -11.62
C ARG A 866 -17.29 -25.06 -12.44
N LEU A 867 -17.67 -24.66 -13.65
CA LEU A 867 -18.39 -25.54 -14.59
C LEU A 867 -17.61 -26.81 -14.94
N ASP A 868 -16.28 -26.76 -14.92
CA ASP A 868 -15.41 -27.93 -15.02
C ASP A 868 -15.78 -29.02 -13.99
N LEU A 869 -15.95 -28.63 -12.72
CA LEU A 869 -16.30 -29.57 -11.66
C LEU A 869 -17.76 -30.03 -11.72
N ILE A 870 -18.66 -29.17 -12.20
CA ILE A 870 -20.09 -29.48 -12.32
C ILE A 870 -20.32 -30.46 -13.46
N LEU A 871 -19.83 -30.13 -14.66
CA LEU A 871 -20.00 -30.96 -15.86
C LEU A 871 -19.31 -32.31 -15.68
N GLU A 872 -18.09 -32.35 -15.10
CA GLU A 872 -17.44 -33.62 -14.82
C GLU A 872 -18.29 -34.49 -13.88
N ALA A 873 -18.90 -33.91 -12.84
CA ALA A 873 -19.75 -34.65 -11.93
C ALA A 873 -20.98 -35.27 -12.62
N GLU A 874 -21.49 -34.62 -13.67
CA GLU A 874 -22.58 -35.10 -14.53
C GLU A 874 -22.12 -36.08 -15.63
N GLY A 875 -20.82 -36.34 -15.75
CA GLY A 875 -20.27 -37.17 -16.82
C GLY A 875 -20.17 -36.46 -18.17
N ASP A 876 -20.12 -35.12 -18.15
CA ASP A 876 -19.97 -34.24 -19.31
C ASP A 876 -18.65 -33.45 -19.22
N SER A 877 -18.36 -32.63 -20.23
CA SER A 877 -17.13 -31.83 -20.30
C SER A 877 -17.40 -30.44 -20.86
N PRO A 878 -16.71 -29.40 -20.33
CA PRO A 878 -16.69 -28.07 -20.94
C PRO A 878 -16.28 -28.07 -22.42
N ASN A 879 -15.41 -29.00 -22.85
CA ASN A 879 -14.93 -29.12 -24.24
C ASN A 879 -16.05 -29.27 -25.27
N HIS A 880 -17.26 -29.64 -24.86
CA HIS A 880 -18.40 -29.79 -25.76
C HIS A 880 -19.11 -28.48 -26.12
N TYR A 881 -18.78 -27.37 -25.45
CA TYR A 881 -19.61 -26.17 -25.43
C TYR A 881 -18.83 -24.88 -25.71
N LYS A 882 -19.51 -23.91 -26.32
CA LYS A 882 -19.04 -22.53 -26.49
C LYS A 882 -19.17 -21.76 -25.18
N LEU A 883 -18.30 -22.07 -24.24
CA LEU A 883 -18.21 -21.38 -22.95
C LEU A 883 -16.74 -21.16 -22.58
N ALA A 884 -16.44 -20.29 -21.63
CA ALA A 884 -15.07 -20.02 -21.20
C ALA A 884 -15.00 -19.78 -19.70
N LYS A 885 -13.93 -20.26 -19.06
CA LYS A 885 -13.63 -20.00 -17.65
C LYS A 885 -13.27 -18.54 -17.45
N GLN A 886 -12.42 -18.03 -18.33
CA GLN A 886 -11.82 -16.71 -18.24
C GLN A 886 -11.56 -16.12 -19.63
N ALA A 887 -11.09 -14.87 -19.66
CA ALA A 887 -10.76 -14.17 -20.90
C ALA A 887 -9.64 -14.91 -21.67
N ASP A 888 -9.89 -15.23 -22.94
CA ASP A 888 -8.92 -15.81 -23.88
C ASP A 888 -8.66 -14.82 -25.03
N VAL A 889 -9.54 -14.76 -26.05
CA VAL A 889 -9.45 -13.73 -27.11
C VAL A 889 -9.48 -12.32 -26.52
N MET A 890 -10.24 -12.09 -25.45
CA MET A 890 -10.30 -10.79 -24.77
C MET A 890 -8.96 -10.36 -24.16
N MET A 891 -8.04 -11.29 -23.87
CA MET A 891 -6.70 -10.94 -23.42
C MET A 891 -5.91 -10.18 -24.49
N LEU A 892 -6.16 -10.41 -25.77
CA LEU A 892 -5.52 -9.65 -26.85
C LEU A 892 -5.89 -8.17 -26.78
N PHE A 893 -7.15 -7.86 -26.48
CA PHE A 893 -7.65 -6.50 -26.32
C PHE A 893 -7.30 -5.88 -24.98
N TYR A 894 -6.92 -6.70 -24.00
CA TYR A 894 -6.39 -6.26 -22.73
C TYR A 894 -4.95 -5.79 -22.86
N LEU A 895 -4.10 -6.62 -23.48
CA LEU A 895 -2.65 -6.42 -23.56
C LEU A 895 -2.24 -5.39 -24.60
N PHE A 896 -2.97 -5.30 -25.72
CA PHE A 896 -2.53 -4.52 -26.87
C PHE A 896 -3.47 -3.37 -27.17
N SER A 897 -2.86 -2.26 -27.61
CA SER A 897 -3.60 -1.17 -28.24
C SER A 897 -4.23 -1.63 -29.58
N SER A 898 -5.22 -0.87 -30.05
CA SER A 898 -5.82 -1.11 -31.37
C SER A 898 -4.81 -1.03 -32.51
N GLU A 899 -3.83 -0.15 -32.37
CA GLU A 899 -2.75 0.11 -33.31
C GLU A 899 -1.80 -1.08 -33.39
N GLU A 900 -1.31 -1.57 -32.24
CA GLU A 900 -0.43 -2.74 -32.18
C GLU A 900 -1.13 -4.00 -32.73
N LEU A 901 -2.41 -4.20 -32.41
CA LEU A 901 -3.19 -5.30 -33.01
C LEU A 901 -3.32 -5.12 -34.52
N GLY A 902 -3.58 -3.90 -35.00
CA GLY A 902 -3.60 -3.58 -36.42
C GLY A 902 -2.29 -3.97 -37.13
N GLU A 903 -1.15 -3.63 -36.53
CA GLU A 903 0.18 -3.99 -37.05
C GLU A 903 0.42 -5.50 -37.07
N LEU A 904 0.05 -6.22 -36.01
CA LEU A 904 0.18 -7.68 -35.94
C LEU A 904 -0.68 -8.39 -36.99
N PHE A 905 -1.95 -8.00 -37.12
CA PHE A 905 -2.85 -8.59 -38.12
C PHE A 905 -2.45 -8.22 -39.55
N GLN A 906 -1.99 -6.98 -39.78
CA GLN A 906 -1.44 -6.57 -41.07
C GLN A 906 -0.21 -7.41 -41.44
N ARG A 907 0.70 -7.65 -40.49
CA ARG A 907 1.88 -8.50 -40.67
C ARG A 907 1.50 -9.94 -41.01
N LEU A 908 0.44 -10.47 -40.40
CA LEU A 908 -0.09 -11.82 -40.65
C LEU A 908 -0.95 -11.93 -41.92
N HIS A 909 -1.15 -10.81 -42.62
CA HIS A 909 -2.01 -10.69 -43.79
C HIS A 909 -3.47 -11.10 -43.50
N TYR A 910 -4.00 -10.67 -42.34
CA TYR A 910 -5.42 -10.77 -41.99
C TYR A 910 -6.06 -9.37 -41.88
N PRO A 911 -7.35 -9.23 -42.23
CA PRO A 911 -8.06 -7.97 -42.04
C PRO A 911 -8.27 -7.69 -40.54
N PHE A 912 -8.05 -6.45 -40.14
CA PHE A 912 -8.39 -5.97 -38.80
C PHE A 912 -9.05 -4.60 -38.90
N GLU A 913 -10.35 -4.58 -38.72
CA GLU A 913 -11.18 -3.38 -38.84
C GLU A 913 -11.53 -2.85 -37.46
N TYR A 914 -11.89 -1.58 -37.35
CA TYR A 914 -12.38 -1.00 -36.09
C TYR A 914 -13.50 -1.84 -35.45
N GLN A 915 -14.42 -2.37 -36.28
CA GLN A 915 -15.54 -3.20 -35.83
C GLN A 915 -15.13 -4.61 -35.37
N THR A 916 -13.88 -5.04 -35.55
CA THR A 916 -13.42 -6.35 -35.09
C THR A 916 -13.47 -6.43 -33.56
N ILE A 917 -12.99 -5.40 -32.84
CA ILE A 917 -12.96 -5.40 -31.38
C ILE A 917 -14.38 -5.44 -30.78
N PRO A 918 -15.32 -4.52 -31.10
CA PRO A 918 -16.67 -4.54 -30.53
C PRO A 918 -17.44 -5.84 -30.81
N ARG A 919 -17.30 -6.41 -32.02
CA ARG A 919 -17.95 -7.68 -32.39
C ARG A 919 -17.47 -8.84 -31.52
N ASN A 920 -16.15 -8.97 -31.35
CA ASN A 920 -15.57 -10.01 -30.50
C ASN A 920 -15.96 -9.82 -29.03
N VAL A 921 -15.94 -8.58 -28.53
CA VAL A 921 -16.38 -8.27 -27.16
C VAL A 921 -17.83 -8.71 -26.93
N ALA A 922 -18.74 -8.37 -27.83
CA ALA A 922 -20.14 -8.78 -27.73
C ALA A 922 -20.30 -10.31 -27.77
N TYR A 923 -19.54 -11.00 -28.63
CA TYR A 923 -19.62 -12.45 -28.78
C TYR A 923 -19.16 -13.23 -27.54
N TYR A 924 -18.01 -12.84 -26.96
CA TYR A 924 -17.40 -13.56 -25.83
C TYR A 924 -17.96 -13.15 -24.47
N ALA A 925 -18.48 -11.92 -24.31
CA ALA A 925 -19.03 -11.44 -23.04
C ALA A 925 -20.19 -12.30 -22.51
N ASP A 926 -20.98 -12.91 -23.40
CA ASP A 926 -22.13 -13.74 -23.03
C ASP A 926 -21.78 -15.24 -22.90
N ARG A 927 -20.48 -15.59 -23.05
CA ARG A 927 -19.98 -16.97 -23.02
C ARG A 927 -18.95 -17.23 -21.94
N ALA A 928 -18.72 -16.29 -21.01
CA ALA A 928 -17.78 -16.45 -19.92
C ALA A 928 -18.51 -16.76 -18.60
N SER A 929 -18.08 -17.81 -17.88
CA SER A 929 -18.58 -18.11 -16.53
C SER A 929 -17.98 -17.18 -15.46
N HIS A 930 -16.92 -16.44 -15.82
CA HIS A 930 -16.11 -15.64 -14.90
C HIS A 930 -15.59 -16.47 -13.72
N GLY A 931 -15.16 -17.71 -14.00
CA GLY A 931 -14.63 -18.67 -13.02
C GLY A 931 -13.26 -18.31 -12.45
N SER A 932 -12.60 -17.31 -13.03
CA SER A 932 -11.36 -16.72 -12.54
C SER A 932 -11.58 -15.26 -12.17
N THR A 933 -10.98 -14.82 -11.06
CA THR A 933 -11.03 -13.41 -10.62
C THR A 933 -10.42 -12.47 -11.66
N LEU A 934 -9.40 -12.92 -12.40
CA LEU A 934 -8.76 -12.17 -13.49
C LEU A 934 -9.72 -11.83 -14.64
N CYS A 935 -10.75 -12.65 -14.87
CA CYS A 935 -11.69 -12.45 -15.96
C CYS A 935 -12.42 -11.11 -15.82
N ARG A 936 -12.87 -10.74 -14.61
CA ARG A 936 -13.63 -9.50 -14.38
C ARG A 936 -12.78 -8.26 -14.63
N VAL A 937 -11.49 -8.31 -14.28
CA VAL A 937 -10.51 -7.24 -14.59
C VAL A 937 -10.43 -7.00 -16.09
N VAL A 938 -10.22 -8.08 -16.85
CA VAL A 938 -10.07 -7.99 -18.31
C VAL A 938 -11.31 -7.39 -18.96
N TYR A 939 -12.50 -7.86 -18.58
CA TYR A 939 -13.75 -7.33 -19.11
C TYR A 939 -13.99 -5.86 -18.69
N ALA A 940 -13.65 -5.48 -17.46
CA ALA A 940 -13.75 -4.09 -17.01
C ALA A 940 -12.88 -3.17 -17.91
N TRP A 941 -11.63 -3.54 -18.15
CA TRP A 941 -10.71 -2.76 -18.99
C TRP A 941 -11.13 -2.69 -20.45
N VAL A 942 -11.50 -3.83 -21.04
CA VAL A 942 -11.90 -3.92 -22.44
C VAL A 942 -13.18 -3.12 -22.70
N LEU A 943 -14.17 -3.20 -21.78
CA LEU A 943 -15.42 -2.45 -21.89
C LEU A 943 -15.28 -0.97 -21.56
N ALA A 944 -14.24 -0.53 -20.84
CA ALA A 944 -14.08 0.88 -20.46
C ALA A 944 -14.04 1.84 -21.67
N ARG A 945 -13.68 1.34 -22.85
CA ARG A 945 -13.62 2.09 -24.10
C ARG A 945 -14.94 2.11 -24.89
N SER A 946 -15.85 1.14 -24.66
CA SER A 946 -17.08 0.96 -25.45
C SER A 946 -18.38 1.05 -24.63
N ASP A 947 -18.37 0.56 -23.39
CA ASP A 947 -19.52 0.49 -22.47
C ASP A 947 -19.06 0.74 -21.02
N ARG A 948 -18.87 2.03 -20.68
CA ARG A 948 -18.39 2.46 -19.35
C ARG A 948 -19.29 2.01 -18.20
N PRO A 949 -20.63 2.06 -18.28
CA PRO A 949 -21.48 1.52 -17.22
C PRO A 949 -21.22 0.05 -16.92
N ARG A 950 -21.21 -0.82 -17.94
CA ARG A 950 -20.95 -2.26 -17.75
C ARG A 950 -19.52 -2.51 -17.28
N ALA A 951 -18.55 -1.73 -17.75
CA ALA A 951 -17.17 -1.78 -17.25
C ALA A 951 -17.10 -1.50 -15.73
N MET A 952 -17.83 -0.49 -15.25
CA MET A 952 -17.89 -0.16 -13.83
C MET A 952 -18.53 -1.27 -12.98
N ASP A 953 -19.50 -2.00 -13.51
CA ASP A 953 -20.08 -3.16 -12.83
C ASP A 953 -19.06 -4.29 -12.66
N PHE A 954 -18.30 -4.61 -13.73
CA PHE A 954 -17.22 -5.59 -13.65
C PHE A 954 -16.10 -5.15 -12.71
N PHE A 955 -15.72 -3.87 -12.74
CA PHE A 955 -14.74 -3.29 -11.84
C PHE A 955 -15.17 -3.40 -10.37
N ALA A 956 -16.42 -3.05 -10.06
CA ALA A 956 -16.96 -3.14 -8.70
C ALA A 956 -17.04 -4.58 -8.19
N GLN A 957 -17.31 -5.55 -9.07
CA GLN A 957 -17.27 -6.97 -8.73
C GLN A 957 -15.84 -7.44 -8.49
N ALA A 958 -14.89 -7.04 -9.34
CA ALA A 958 -13.47 -7.37 -9.18
C ALA A 958 -12.91 -6.82 -7.85
N LEU A 959 -13.24 -5.56 -7.51
CA LEU A 959 -12.88 -4.93 -6.24
C LEU A 959 -13.40 -5.66 -4.99
N GLN A 960 -14.54 -6.34 -5.10
CA GLN A 960 -15.15 -7.05 -3.99
C GLN A 960 -14.75 -8.52 -3.91
N SER A 961 -13.86 -8.99 -4.78
CA SER A 961 -13.64 -10.44 -4.97
C SER A 961 -13.30 -11.15 -3.66
N ASP A 962 -12.33 -10.63 -2.92
CA ASP A 962 -11.88 -11.23 -1.65
C ASP A 962 -12.75 -10.79 -0.45
N VAL A 963 -13.09 -9.50 -0.34
CA VAL A 963 -13.88 -8.97 0.80
C VAL A 963 -15.30 -9.53 0.81
N GLY A 964 -15.91 -9.70 -0.37
CA GLY A 964 -17.21 -10.32 -0.54
C GLY A 964 -17.15 -11.84 -0.73
N ASP A 965 -15.95 -12.43 -0.80
CA ASP A 965 -15.69 -13.85 -1.10
C ASP A 965 -16.56 -14.37 -2.26
N ILE A 966 -16.57 -13.63 -3.39
CA ILE A 966 -17.52 -13.86 -4.49
C ILE A 966 -17.32 -15.21 -5.20
N GLN A 967 -16.14 -15.82 -5.02
CA GLN A 967 -15.83 -17.17 -5.52
C GLN A 967 -16.30 -18.28 -4.57
N GLN A 968 -16.75 -17.91 -3.37
CA GLN A 968 -17.27 -18.78 -2.31
C GLN A 968 -16.25 -19.80 -1.80
N GLY A 969 -15.54 -19.44 -0.72
CA GLY A 969 -14.73 -20.33 0.08
C GLY A 969 -13.26 -20.44 -0.32
N THR A 970 -12.80 -19.67 -1.31
CA THR A 970 -11.39 -19.68 -1.77
C THR A 970 -10.55 -18.62 -1.09
N THR A 971 -11.13 -17.49 -0.69
CA THR A 971 -10.38 -16.39 -0.05
C THR A 971 -9.74 -16.82 1.28
N ALA A 972 -10.40 -17.72 2.03
CA ALA A 972 -9.86 -18.24 3.29
C ALA A 972 -8.51 -18.96 3.11
N GLU A 973 -8.29 -19.57 1.94
CA GLU A 973 -7.07 -20.29 1.57
C GLU A 973 -5.99 -19.37 0.98
N GLY A 974 -6.30 -18.09 0.72
CA GLY A 974 -5.39 -17.06 0.21
C GLY A 974 -6.12 -16.00 -0.64
N ILE A 975 -5.63 -14.76 -0.62
CA ILE A 975 -6.19 -13.63 -1.40
C ILE A 975 -5.93 -13.76 -2.90
N HIS A 976 -6.67 -13.05 -3.76
CA HIS A 976 -6.45 -13.09 -5.22
C HIS A 976 -5.55 -11.95 -5.73
N LEU A 977 -4.23 -12.09 -5.56
CA LEU A 977 -3.26 -10.99 -5.78
C LEU A 977 -3.26 -10.45 -7.22
N GLY A 978 -3.37 -11.30 -8.24
CA GLY A 978 -3.43 -10.86 -9.65
C GLY A 978 -4.66 -10.01 -9.94
N ALA A 979 -5.81 -10.34 -9.34
CA ALA A 979 -7.03 -9.54 -9.48
C ALA A 979 -6.93 -8.24 -8.69
N MET A 980 -6.34 -8.26 -7.49
CA MET A 980 -6.05 -7.05 -6.72
C MET A 980 -5.18 -6.08 -7.52
N ALA A 981 -4.10 -6.56 -8.14
CA ALA A 981 -3.26 -5.74 -9.02
C ALA A 981 -4.04 -5.15 -10.20
N GLY A 982 -4.77 -5.99 -10.94
CA GLY A 982 -5.51 -5.54 -12.11
C GLY A 982 -6.69 -4.60 -11.83
N THR A 983 -7.15 -4.49 -10.59
CA THR A 983 -8.12 -3.43 -10.20
C THR A 983 -7.46 -2.11 -9.81
N VAL A 984 -6.17 -2.12 -9.51
CA VAL A 984 -5.42 -0.90 -9.15
C VAL A 984 -4.84 -0.24 -10.39
N ASP A 985 -4.37 -1.05 -11.34
CA ASP A 985 -4.06 -0.65 -12.71
C ASP A 985 -5.34 -0.19 -13.44
#